data_AF-A0A952XT26-F1
#
_entry.id   AF-A0A952XT26-F1
#
_cell.length_a   1.000
_cell.length_b   1.000
_cell.length_c   1.000
_cell.angle_alpha   90.00
_cell.angle_beta   90.00
_cell.angle_gamma   90.00
#
_symmetry.space_group_name_H-M   'P 1'
#
loop_
_entity.id
_entity.type
_entity.pdbx_description
1 polymer ?
#
loop_
_entity_poly.entity_id
_entity_poly.type
_entity_poly.pdbx_seq_one_letter_code
_entity_poly.pdbx_strand_id
1 'polypeptide(L)'
;MTPSAAQTAVAGPGDGQMLLEADTLVYDQDKGTVSAAGNVRIDYNGSKLVADRVVYDQKSGRLLARGRVEIQDRGGNRTFGDEIDITEDFRNGFVNALQIETADKVYFGAESAERRDGNITTLNTGVYTACAPCEEKPDRPPIWRIKAARIIWNGKEKVVRFEKFRFELFGLPIAYLPAFEIPDPTVKRKTGFLFPSIRFGTAAVGFGVNVPYYWALSPTYDLTANFSALSAQGLLTDLEWRQRFNSGEYSVRAAGIYQLQPNLFSAGTHGAANRFRGMIGTTGRFQINPRWAFGWRYLLQSDEDFAYNYTIPNYSSYNYIQEAYLTGLNDRNFFDLRAQQFKIQEATTGAGLSEILPAALPLLDYSYTIDRPVAGGELAFDVNVQHVRRDALYTSPTALATGTKVLGIAGNSSRFTAEAVWRKRMIAPGGLVITPLLHARGDAILSNPTAATQATIAGSTIDGAAVPSDLRSNYQRGMVTAGLEASWPFLFTTRRTTHIIEPVAQVFARPDAPFGSVLGIPNEDAQSMVFDAGNLFERDKFSGYDLMEGGVRANVGFRYTGTFGKNWVVSAIAGQSYHLAGTNTFATPNLVYAGAFSGLETPRSDYVAATTIRAPRGTELLVGGRFDETTLAMRRLDVRASGTIGTVSASLGYAFIQAQPLYGFAIDRHQVSASASAKVHDYWKAFGAAAYDLQAMNLISTSIGFGYDDECFGFTFSAAQSYGAGNSVTGRSFGVQISFRTIGDFGQSSNGIGLSGL
;
A
#
# COMPACT_ATOMS: atom_id res chain seq x y z
N MET A 1 -57.49 -46.05 12.70
CA MET A 1 -56.11 -45.53 12.70
C MET A 1 -56.20 -44.02 12.58
N THR A 2 -56.54 -43.36 13.70
CA THR A 2 -55.63 -42.55 14.54
C THR A 2 -55.19 -41.25 13.84
N PRO A 3 -55.74 -40.10 14.24
CA PRO A 3 -55.33 -38.80 13.76
C PRO A 3 -54.12 -38.27 14.54
N SER A 4 -53.28 -37.54 13.81
CA SER A 4 -52.23 -36.66 14.31
C SER A 4 -52.84 -35.55 15.18
N ALA A 5 -52.35 -35.39 16.42
CA ALA A 5 -52.69 -34.28 17.29
C ALA A 5 -51.42 -33.49 17.65
N ALA A 6 -51.53 -32.18 17.45
CA ALA A 6 -50.53 -31.16 17.69
C ALA A 6 -50.09 -31.09 19.15
N GLN A 7 -48.82 -30.72 19.38
CA GLN A 7 -48.41 -30.05 20.61
C GLN A 7 -48.04 -28.60 20.29
N THR A 8 -48.91 -27.74 20.80
CA THR A 8 -48.86 -26.29 20.79
C THR A 8 -47.70 -25.80 21.64
N ALA A 9 -46.92 -24.88 21.09
CA ALA A 9 -46.00 -24.05 21.84
C ALA A 9 -46.77 -23.19 22.85
N VAL A 10 -46.31 -23.19 24.11
CA VAL A 10 -46.61 -22.14 25.08
C VAL A 10 -45.28 -21.52 25.47
N ALA A 11 -45.08 -20.27 25.05
CA ALA A 11 -44.02 -19.41 25.57
C ALA A 11 -44.62 -18.53 26.68
N GLY A 12 -44.01 -18.56 27.86
CA GLY A 12 -44.21 -17.65 28.99
C GLY A 12 -42.91 -17.59 29.82
N PRO A 13 -42.54 -16.45 30.41
CA PRO A 13 -41.15 -16.11 30.73
C PRO A 13 -40.69 -16.62 32.12
N GLY A 14 -39.45 -17.13 32.19
CA GLY A 14 -38.61 -16.99 33.38
C GLY A 14 -38.35 -18.20 34.27
N ASP A 15 -37.97 -19.37 33.72
CA ASP A 15 -36.90 -20.21 34.29
C ASP A 15 -36.62 -21.36 33.30
N GLY A 16 -35.36 -21.52 32.87
CA GLY A 16 -35.02 -22.59 31.93
C GLY A 16 -35.21 -23.94 32.61
N GLN A 17 -35.95 -24.87 32.01
CA GLN A 17 -36.08 -26.22 32.57
C GLN A 17 -34.71 -26.92 32.53
N MET A 18 -34.24 -27.45 33.67
CA MET A 18 -33.00 -28.23 33.72
C MET A 18 -33.25 -29.63 33.15
N LEU A 19 -32.55 -29.97 32.07
CA LEU A 19 -32.54 -31.30 31.49
C LEU A 19 -31.34 -32.07 32.05
N LEU A 20 -31.59 -33.21 32.71
CA LEU A 20 -30.56 -34.09 33.27
C LEU A 20 -30.69 -35.48 32.64
N GLU A 21 -29.60 -36.00 32.07
CA GLU A 21 -29.45 -37.35 31.56
C GLU A 21 -28.27 -38.03 32.27
N ALA A 22 -28.44 -39.26 32.76
CA ALA A 22 -27.40 -40.04 33.43
C ALA A 22 -27.78 -41.53 33.44
N ASP A 23 -26.80 -42.41 33.60
CA ASP A 23 -27.02 -43.87 33.68
C ASP A 23 -27.74 -44.27 34.99
N THR A 24 -27.48 -43.55 36.08
CA THR A 24 -28.10 -43.81 37.39
C THR A 24 -28.37 -42.50 38.13
N LEU A 25 -29.57 -42.39 38.70
CA LEU A 25 -30.00 -41.27 39.53
C LEU A 25 -30.43 -41.78 40.91
N VAL A 26 -29.82 -41.26 41.98
CA VAL A 26 -30.09 -41.65 43.37
C VAL A 26 -30.56 -40.42 44.15
N TYR A 27 -31.71 -40.54 44.81
CA TYR A 27 -32.27 -39.51 45.67
C TYR A 27 -32.16 -39.94 47.14
N ASP A 28 -31.34 -39.24 47.92
CA ASP A 28 -31.15 -39.49 49.35
C ASP A 28 -31.96 -38.44 50.14
N GLN A 29 -33.16 -38.84 50.57
CA GLN A 29 -34.11 -37.96 51.28
C GLN A 29 -33.60 -37.52 52.66
N ASP A 30 -32.87 -38.39 53.36
CA ASP A 30 -32.39 -38.10 54.71
C ASP A 30 -31.28 -37.04 54.68
N LYS A 31 -30.39 -37.13 53.69
CA LYS A 31 -29.32 -36.15 53.49
C LYS A 31 -29.78 -34.92 52.71
N GLY A 32 -30.84 -35.04 51.90
CA GLY A 32 -31.32 -33.98 51.00
C GLY A 32 -30.41 -33.82 49.78
N THR A 33 -29.88 -34.93 49.24
CA THR A 33 -28.95 -34.90 48.11
C THR A 33 -29.44 -35.73 46.91
N VAL A 34 -29.12 -35.27 45.70
CA VAL A 34 -29.41 -35.94 44.43
C VAL A 34 -28.08 -36.30 43.76
N SER A 35 -27.79 -37.58 43.59
CA SER A 35 -26.57 -38.06 42.94
C SER A 35 -26.89 -38.65 41.57
N ALA A 36 -26.37 -38.05 40.50
CA ALA A 36 -26.35 -38.61 39.16
C ALA A 36 -24.97 -39.23 38.88
N ALA A 37 -24.91 -40.43 38.31
CA ALA A 37 -23.67 -41.13 38.00
C ALA A 37 -23.75 -41.86 36.65
N GLY A 38 -22.63 -41.87 35.93
CA GLY A 38 -22.50 -42.49 34.61
C GLY A 38 -22.97 -41.56 33.49
N ASN A 39 -22.01 -41.09 32.67
CA ASN A 39 -22.23 -40.22 31.51
C ASN A 39 -23.21 -39.06 31.76
N VAL A 40 -23.06 -38.37 32.89
CA VAL A 40 -23.99 -37.31 33.30
C VAL A 40 -23.91 -36.15 32.32
N ARG A 41 -25.08 -35.73 31.80
CA ARG A 41 -25.24 -34.55 30.95
C ARG A 41 -26.35 -33.68 31.52
N ILE A 42 -26.04 -32.41 31.74
CA ILE A 42 -26.99 -31.40 32.20
C ILE A 42 -27.04 -30.29 31.17
N ASP A 43 -28.23 -29.96 30.67
CA ASP A 43 -28.48 -28.74 29.89
C ASP A 43 -29.38 -27.84 30.73
N TYR A 44 -28.87 -26.66 31.08
CA TYR A 44 -29.60 -25.69 31.88
C TYR A 44 -29.37 -24.30 31.35
N ASN A 45 -30.46 -23.68 30.90
CA ASN A 45 -30.49 -22.26 30.55
C ASN A 45 -29.43 -21.90 29.48
N GLY A 46 -29.10 -22.82 28.56
CA GLY A 46 -28.10 -22.63 27.50
C GLY A 46 -26.64 -22.91 27.91
N SER A 47 -26.41 -23.32 29.16
CA SER A 47 -25.13 -23.89 29.61
C SER A 47 -25.24 -25.42 29.60
N LYS A 48 -24.14 -26.10 29.24
CA LYS A 48 -24.07 -27.57 29.21
C LYS A 48 -22.99 -28.04 30.17
N LEU A 49 -23.28 -29.07 30.97
CA LEU A 49 -22.32 -29.73 31.85
C LEU A 49 -22.27 -31.22 31.51
N VAL A 50 -21.06 -31.76 31.41
CA VAL A 50 -20.78 -33.20 31.26
C VAL A 50 -19.86 -33.62 32.39
N ALA A 51 -20.14 -34.75 33.06
CA ALA A 51 -19.28 -35.30 34.12
C ALA A 51 -19.53 -36.81 34.33
N ASP A 52 -18.63 -37.48 35.04
CA ASP A 52 -18.81 -38.89 35.44
C ASP A 52 -19.81 -39.03 36.60
N ARG A 53 -19.81 -38.07 37.53
CA ARG A 53 -20.74 -38.02 38.66
C ARG A 53 -21.07 -36.57 39.03
N VAL A 54 -22.34 -36.31 39.35
CA VAL A 54 -22.82 -35.03 39.86
C VAL A 54 -23.60 -35.26 41.15
N VAL A 55 -23.29 -34.53 42.21
CA VAL A 55 -24.02 -34.54 43.48
C VAL A 55 -24.59 -33.15 43.72
N TYR A 56 -25.92 -33.02 43.76
CA TYR A 56 -26.61 -31.80 44.11
C TYR A 56 -27.09 -31.88 45.56
N ASP A 57 -26.72 -30.91 46.39
CA ASP A 57 -27.19 -30.76 47.76
C ASP A 57 -28.29 -29.69 47.80
N GLN A 58 -29.51 -30.12 48.07
CA GLN A 58 -30.69 -29.27 48.08
C GLN A 58 -30.69 -28.27 49.25
N LYS A 59 -29.96 -28.55 50.33
CA LYS A 59 -29.91 -27.66 51.50
C LYS A 59 -28.99 -26.47 51.24
N SER A 60 -27.88 -26.70 50.54
CA SER A 60 -26.90 -25.67 50.21
C SER A 60 -27.07 -25.06 48.81
N GLY A 61 -27.88 -25.67 47.94
CA GLY A 61 -28.06 -25.24 46.55
C GLY A 61 -26.80 -25.41 45.70
N ARG A 62 -25.90 -26.33 46.09
CA ARG A 62 -24.61 -26.56 45.44
C ARG A 62 -24.58 -27.89 44.68
N LEU A 63 -23.91 -27.86 43.54
CA LEU A 63 -23.74 -28.98 42.63
C LEU A 63 -22.25 -29.27 42.51
N LEU A 64 -21.87 -30.48 42.94
CA LEU A 64 -20.51 -31.00 42.90
C LEU A 64 -20.37 -32.01 41.76
N ALA A 65 -19.72 -31.61 40.68
CA ALA A 65 -19.39 -32.46 39.55
C ALA A 65 -17.98 -33.04 39.69
N ARG A 66 -17.80 -34.33 39.42
CA ARG A 66 -16.53 -35.06 39.54
C ARG A 66 -16.30 -35.97 38.35
N GLY A 67 -15.04 -36.02 37.90
CA GLY A 67 -14.56 -36.87 36.81
C GLY A 67 -14.89 -36.30 35.45
N ARG A 68 -13.85 -35.96 34.67
CA ARG A 68 -13.93 -35.43 33.30
C ARG A 68 -15.00 -34.34 33.14
N VAL A 69 -14.98 -33.37 34.05
CA VAL A 69 -16.00 -32.32 34.05
C VAL A 69 -15.73 -31.36 32.90
N GLU A 70 -16.71 -31.17 32.02
CA GLU A 70 -16.73 -30.16 30.97
C GLU A 70 -17.97 -29.28 31.12
N ILE A 71 -17.78 -27.97 31.23
CA ILE A 71 -18.87 -26.99 31.24
C ILE A 71 -18.72 -26.06 30.04
N GLN A 72 -19.73 -26.03 29.18
CA GLN A 72 -19.84 -25.03 28.13
C GLN A 72 -20.84 -23.95 28.56
N ASP A 73 -20.40 -22.69 28.60
CA ASP A 73 -21.27 -21.55 28.88
C ASP A 73 -22.02 -21.08 27.62
N ARG A 74 -22.99 -20.17 27.81
CA ARG A 74 -23.75 -19.54 26.72
C ARG A 74 -22.90 -18.79 25.70
N GLY A 75 -21.74 -18.28 26.12
CA GLY A 75 -20.81 -17.56 25.27
C GLY A 75 -19.94 -18.48 24.41
N GLY A 76 -20.07 -19.80 24.59
CA GLY A 76 -19.28 -20.81 23.91
C GLY A 76 -17.94 -21.11 24.58
N ASN A 77 -17.65 -20.53 25.76
CA ASN A 77 -16.43 -20.88 26.49
C ASN A 77 -16.58 -22.27 27.10
N ARG A 78 -15.54 -23.10 26.96
CA ARG A 78 -15.48 -24.46 27.47
C ARG A 78 -14.52 -24.50 28.64
N THR A 79 -14.98 -25.07 29.74
CA THR A 79 -14.27 -25.13 31.01
C THR A 79 -14.11 -26.58 31.42
N PHE A 80 -12.88 -27.01 31.67
CA PHE A 80 -12.53 -28.38 32.02
C PHE A 80 -11.94 -28.43 33.43
N GLY A 81 -12.24 -29.51 34.16
CA GLY A 81 -11.62 -29.80 35.45
C GLY A 81 -11.94 -31.19 35.99
N ASP A 82 -11.23 -31.62 37.03
CA ASP A 82 -11.45 -32.92 37.67
C ASP A 82 -12.61 -32.88 38.66
N GLU A 83 -12.76 -31.74 39.35
CA GLU A 83 -13.82 -31.50 40.32
C GLU A 83 -14.25 -30.04 40.27
N ILE A 84 -15.55 -29.82 40.07
CA ILE A 84 -16.17 -28.50 39.99
C ILE A 84 -17.29 -28.43 41.02
N ASP A 85 -17.19 -27.48 41.94
CA ASP A 85 -18.22 -27.16 42.93
C ASP A 85 -18.88 -25.82 42.55
N ILE A 86 -20.10 -25.86 42.06
CA ILE A 86 -20.84 -24.70 41.53
C ILE A 86 -22.19 -24.54 42.22
N THR A 87 -22.73 -23.33 42.23
CA THR A 87 -24.13 -23.08 42.61
C THR A 87 -25.08 -23.58 41.53
N GLU A 88 -26.33 -23.88 41.91
CA GLU A 88 -27.38 -24.38 41.01
C GLU A 88 -27.67 -23.48 39.79
N ASP A 89 -27.37 -22.18 39.91
CA ASP A 89 -27.50 -21.19 38.85
C ASP A 89 -26.24 -21.04 37.99
N PHE A 90 -25.20 -21.84 38.25
CA PHE A 90 -23.88 -21.81 37.62
C PHE A 90 -23.15 -20.46 37.74
N ARG A 91 -23.59 -19.56 38.63
CA ARG A 91 -23.02 -18.21 38.76
C ARG A 91 -21.77 -18.15 39.62
N ASN A 92 -21.73 -18.95 40.68
CA ASN A 92 -20.58 -19.03 41.58
C ASN A 92 -20.02 -20.44 41.57
N GLY A 93 -18.71 -20.55 41.74
CA GLY A 93 -18.11 -21.86 41.85
C GLY A 93 -16.62 -21.84 42.09
N PHE A 94 -16.15 -22.97 42.57
CA PHE A 94 -14.75 -23.27 42.79
C PHE A 94 -14.36 -24.49 41.97
N VAL A 95 -13.21 -24.44 41.32
CA VAL A 95 -12.68 -25.54 40.52
C VAL A 95 -11.24 -25.81 40.93
N ASN A 96 -10.93 -27.09 41.14
CA ASN A 96 -9.56 -27.57 41.26
C ASN A 96 -9.08 -28.04 39.88
N ALA A 97 -7.90 -27.58 39.47
CA ALA A 97 -7.32 -27.78 38.13
C ALA A 97 -8.28 -27.35 37.01
N LEU A 98 -8.17 -26.09 36.60
CA LEU A 98 -9.05 -25.49 35.59
C LEU A 98 -8.31 -25.33 34.26
N GLN A 99 -8.93 -25.74 33.16
CA GLN A 99 -8.59 -25.26 31.82
C GLN A 99 -9.81 -24.57 31.19
N ILE A 100 -9.63 -23.36 30.65
CA ILE A 100 -10.69 -22.65 29.90
C ILE A 100 -10.23 -22.47 28.46
N GLU A 101 -11.09 -22.82 27.51
CA GLU A 101 -10.99 -22.51 26.09
C GLU A 101 -12.09 -21.50 25.74
N THR A 102 -11.73 -20.32 25.24
CA THR A 102 -12.71 -19.32 24.81
C THR A 102 -13.13 -19.52 23.35
N ALA A 103 -14.30 -18.98 22.98
CA ALA A 103 -14.77 -18.99 21.60
C ALA A 103 -13.81 -18.31 20.60
N ASP A 104 -12.99 -17.36 21.06
CA ASP A 104 -11.97 -16.66 20.26
C ASP A 104 -10.62 -17.41 20.17
N LYS A 105 -10.58 -18.67 20.62
CA LYS A 105 -9.41 -19.55 20.71
C LYS A 105 -8.29 -19.00 21.60
N VAL A 106 -8.67 -18.58 22.81
CA VAL A 106 -7.76 -18.20 23.87
C VAL A 106 -7.84 -19.21 25.01
N TYR A 107 -6.71 -19.52 25.61
CA TYR A 107 -6.59 -20.60 26.59
C TYR A 107 -6.12 -20.07 27.93
N PHE A 108 -6.83 -20.45 28.99
CA PHE A 108 -6.45 -20.23 30.38
C PHE A 108 -6.21 -21.59 31.05
N GLY A 109 -5.23 -21.67 31.94
CA GLY A 109 -5.00 -22.83 32.79
C GLY A 109 -4.65 -22.41 34.21
N ALA A 110 -5.09 -23.11 35.25
CA ALA A 110 -4.81 -22.75 36.65
C ALA A 110 -4.91 -23.93 37.62
N GLU A 111 -4.21 -23.84 38.75
CA GLU A 111 -4.30 -24.84 39.83
C GLU A 111 -5.64 -24.79 40.55
N SER A 112 -6.19 -23.59 40.73
CA SER A 112 -7.55 -23.39 41.22
C SER A 112 -8.16 -22.15 40.60
N ALA A 113 -9.49 -22.14 40.51
CA ALA A 113 -10.22 -20.97 40.06
C ALA A 113 -11.47 -20.76 40.90
N GLU A 114 -11.82 -19.50 41.11
CA GLU A 114 -13.01 -19.08 41.82
C GLU A 114 -13.80 -18.11 40.95
N ARG A 115 -15.06 -18.43 40.70
CA ARG A 115 -16.01 -17.53 40.05
C ARG A 115 -16.92 -16.89 41.10
N ARG A 116 -16.96 -15.56 41.12
CA ARG A 116 -17.82 -14.76 42.01
C ARG A 116 -18.77 -13.87 41.22
N ASP A 117 -19.97 -13.71 41.75
CA ASP A 117 -21.05 -12.84 41.29
C ASP A 117 -21.47 -13.08 39.83
N GLY A 118 -21.13 -14.24 39.27
CA GLY A 118 -21.36 -14.59 37.87
C GLY A 118 -20.41 -13.95 36.86
N ASN A 119 -19.54 -13.01 37.26
CA ASN A 119 -18.81 -12.15 36.33
C ASN A 119 -17.31 -12.03 36.56
N ILE A 120 -16.81 -12.38 37.75
CA ILE A 120 -15.38 -12.30 38.08
C ILE A 120 -14.85 -13.71 38.23
N THR A 121 -13.91 -14.10 37.37
CA THR A 121 -13.20 -15.39 37.47
C THR A 121 -11.77 -15.11 37.90
N THR A 122 -11.42 -15.57 39.09
CA THR A 122 -10.06 -15.46 39.64
C THR A 122 -9.37 -16.80 39.53
N LEU A 123 -8.33 -16.87 38.71
CA LEU A 123 -7.49 -18.05 38.54
C LEU A 123 -6.22 -17.90 39.37
N ASN A 124 -5.94 -18.82 40.29
CA ASN A 124 -4.72 -18.83 41.10
C ASN A 124 -3.65 -19.71 40.46
N THR A 125 -2.40 -19.24 40.46
CA THR A 125 -1.29 -19.87 39.72
C THR A 125 -1.67 -20.12 38.25
N GLY A 126 -2.13 -19.05 37.59
CA GLY A 126 -2.72 -19.11 36.25
C GLY A 126 -1.73 -18.97 35.09
N VAL A 127 -2.12 -19.49 33.94
CA VAL A 127 -1.46 -19.40 32.63
C VAL A 127 -2.46 -18.83 31.63
N TYR A 128 -2.00 -17.95 30.73
CA TYR A 128 -2.78 -17.40 29.60
C TYR A 128 -1.96 -17.50 28.30
N THR A 129 -2.59 -17.92 27.20
CA THR A 129 -2.00 -17.91 25.86
C THR A 129 -3.07 -17.92 24.76
N ALA A 130 -2.75 -17.39 23.58
CA ALA A 130 -3.57 -17.58 22.38
C ALA A 130 -3.04 -18.71 21.46
N CYS A 131 -1.97 -19.39 21.88
CA CYS A 131 -1.43 -20.56 21.18
C CYS A 131 -2.19 -21.81 21.60
N ALA A 132 -2.60 -22.61 20.62
CA ALA A 132 -3.26 -23.88 20.89
C ALA A 132 -2.32 -24.82 21.66
N PRO A 133 -2.83 -25.59 22.64
CA PRO A 133 -2.06 -26.67 23.25
C PRO A 133 -1.59 -27.66 22.18
N CYS A 134 -0.33 -28.10 22.27
CA CYS A 134 0.21 -29.06 21.32
C CYS A 134 -0.34 -30.45 21.62
N GLU A 135 -1.20 -30.99 20.75
CA GLU A 135 -1.82 -32.31 20.94
C GLU A 135 -0.79 -33.45 21.03
N GLU A 136 0.28 -33.38 20.24
CA GLU A 136 1.33 -34.41 20.21
C GLU A 136 2.28 -34.36 21.42
N LYS A 137 2.49 -33.18 22.00
CA LYS A 137 3.40 -32.96 23.14
C LYS A 137 2.77 -31.98 24.15
N PRO A 138 1.82 -32.45 24.97
CA PRO A 138 1.09 -31.60 25.92
C PRO A 138 1.99 -30.86 26.92
N ASP A 139 3.14 -31.45 27.27
CA ASP A 139 4.09 -30.87 28.23
C ASP A 139 4.96 -29.75 27.64
N ARG A 140 4.98 -29.58 26.31
CA ARG A 140 5.78 -28.54 25.67
C ARG A 140 5.14 -27.17 25.94
N PRO A 141 5.89 -26.18 26.45
CA PRO A 141 5.34 -24.84 26.62
C PRO A 141 4.95 -24.25 25.25
N PRO A 142 3.80 -23.55 25.15
CA PRO A 142 3.45 -22.77 23.97
C PRO A 142 4.53 -21.74 23.61
N ILE A 143 4.54 -21.28 22.36
CA ILE A 143 5.53 -20.31 21.86
C ILE A 143 5.59 -19.09 22.76
N TRP A 144 4.44 -18.57 23.20
CA TRP A 144 4.38 -17.56 24.24
C TRP A 144 3.24 -17.85 25.22
N ARG A 145 3.43 -17.45 26.47
CA ARG A 145 2.40 -17.48 27.51
C ARG A 145 2.67 -16.48 28.63
N ILE A 146 1.63 -16.10 29.34
CA ILE A 146 1.72 -15.31 30.56
C ILE A 146 1.44 -16.23 31.74
N LYS A 147 2.38 -16.35 32.68
CA LYS A 147 2.13 -16.98 33.98
C LYS A 147 1.95 -15.93 35.05
N ALA A 148 0.94 -16.04 35.89
CA ALA A 148 0.68 -15.09 36.96
C ALA A 148 0.35 -15.81 38.27
N ALA A 149 0.69 -15.19 39.40
CA ALA A 149 0.23 -15.68 40.69
C ALA A 149 -1.31 -15.64 40.78
N ARG A 150 -1.92 -14.64 40.14
CA ARG A 150 -3.37 -14.50 40.02
C ARG A 150 -3.74 -13.89 38.67
N ILE A 151 -4.71 -14.47 37.97
CA ILE A 151 -5.36 -13.91 36.79
C ILE A 151 -6.81 -13.59 37.16
N ILE A 152 -7.20 -12.33 37.04
CA ILE A 152 -8.56 -11.87 37.34
C ILE A 152 -9.23 -11.50 36.03
N TRP A 153 -10.14 -12.34 35.57
CA TRP A 153 -10.96 -12.08 34.39
C TRP A 153 -12.30 -11.48 34.82
N ASN A 154 -12.49 -10.19 34.54
CA ASN A 154 -13.70 -9.46 34.86
C ASN A 154 -14.56 -9.28 33.60
N GLY A 155 -15.64 -10.04 33.48
CA GLY A 155 -16.56 -10.00 32.35
C GLY A 155 -17.42 -8.73 32.27
N LYS A 156 -17.55 -7.98 33.39
CA LYS A 156 -18.30 -6.71 33.44
C LYS A 156 -17.44 -5.55 32.96
N GLU A 157 -16.20 -5.45 33.45
CA GLU A 157 -15.22 -4.43 33.01
C GLU A 157 -14.51 -4.81 31.71
N LYS A 158 -14.68 -6.08 31.27
CA LYS A 158 -14.08 -6.65 30.08
C LYS A 158 -12.55 -6.53 30.06
N VAL A 159 -11.92 -6.97 31.13
CA VAL A 159 -10.45 -7.03 31.29
C VAL A 159 -9.99 -8.35 31.86
N VAL A 160 -8.77 -8.71 31.50
CA VAL A 160 -7.98 -9.74 32.14
C VAL A 160 -6.79 -9.06 32.82
N ARG A 161 -6.76 -9.08 34.15
CA ARG A 161 -5.68 -8.55 34.98
C ARG A 161 -4.76 -9.68 35.43
N PHE A 162 -3.47 -9.51 35.24
CA PHE A 162 -2.43 -10.44 35.67
C PHE A 162 -1.66 -9.83 36.84
N GLU A 163 -1.58 -10.51 37.98
CA GLU A 163 -0.82 -10.07 39.16
C GLU A 163 0.45 -10.92 39.35
N LYS A 164 1.57 -10.23 39.61
CA LYS A 164 2.93 -10.82 39.72
C LYS A 164 3.22 -11.76 38.56
N PHE A 165 3.07 -11.25 37.34
CA PHE A 165 3.15 -12.08 36.14
C PHE A 165 4.56 -12.11 35.58
N ARG A 166 4.86 -13.22 34.91
CA ARG A 166 6.01 -13.39 34.02
C ARG A 166 5.52 -13.71 32.62
N PHE A 167 6.06 -12.99 31.63
CA PHE A 167 5.87 -13.31 30.22
C PHE A 167 6.95 -14.30 29.80
N GLU A 168 6.55 -15.48 29.32
CA GLU A 168 7.46 -16.50 28.82
C GLU A 168 7.38 -16.56 27.29
N LEU A 169 8.54 -16.54 26.62
CA LEU A 169 8.69 -16.76 25.19
C LEU A 169 9.62 -17.97 24.98
N PHE A 170 9.19 -18.97 24.21
CA PHE A 170 9.85 -20.27 24.08
C PHE A 170 10.16 -20.93 25.44
N GLY A 171 9.31 -20.69 26.44
CA GLY A 171 9.50 -21.17 27.83
C GLY A 171 10.49 -20.35 28.67
N LEU A 172 11.18 -19.36 28.09
CA LEU A 172 12.11 -18.48 28.80
C LEU A 172 11.37 -17.23 29.32
N PRO A 173 11.47 -16.88 30.61
CA PRO A 173 10.86 -15.67 31.13
C PRO A 173 11.62 -14.43 30.64
N ILE A 174 10.96 -13.55 29.85
CA ILE A 174 11.57 -12.34 29.28
C ILE A 174 11.13 -11.04 29.96
N ALA A 175 10.03 -11.07 30.73
CA ALA A 175 9.57 -9.91 31.49
C ALA A 175 8.89 -10.36 32.79
N TYR A 176 9.08 -9.60 33.85
CA TYR A 176 8.39 -9.74 35.12
C TYR A 176 7.86 -8.39 35.57
N LEU A 177 6.56 -8.30 35.83
CA LEU A 177 5.89 -7.05 36.18
C LEU A 177 4.86 -7.29 37.29
N PRO A 178 4.64 -6.31 38.18
CA PRO A 178 3.78 -6.48 39.35
C PRO A 178 2.31 -6.64 38.97
N ALA A 179 1.84 -5.93 37.94
CA ALA A 179 0.51 -6.08 37.39
C ALA A 179 0.47 -5.65 35.91
N PHE A 180 -0.41 -6.28 35.13
CA PHE A 180 -0.71 -5.89 33.75
C PHE A 180 -2.17 -6.21 33.43
N GLU A 181 -2.79 -5.42 32.57
CA GLU A 181 -4.17 -5.60 32.15
C GLU A 181 -4.25 -5.60 30.63
N ILE A 182 -4.94 -6.60 30.08
CA ILE A 182 -5.34 -6.63 28.67
C ILE A 182 -6.86 -6.54 28.56
N PRO A 183 -7.38 -5.96 27.47
CA PRO A 183 -8.79 -6.10 27.17
C PRO A 183 -9.16 -7.57 27.05
N ASP A 184 -10.35 -7.92 27.51
CA ASP A 184 -10.98 -9.21 27.23
C ASP A 184 -11.01 -9.45 25.71
N PRO A 185 -10.81 -10.68 25.20
CA PRO A 185 -10.82 -10.99 23.76
C PRO A 185 -12.06 -10.45 23.01
N THR A 186 -13.20 -10.30 23.70
CA THR A 186 -14.44 -9.74 23.15
C THR A 186 -14.41 -8.22 22.95
N VAL A 187 -13.42 -7.50 23.50
CA VAL A 187 -13.30 -6.04 23.42
C VAL A 187 -12.31 -5.62 22.35
N LYS A 188 -12.82 -4.88 21.37
CA LYS A 188 -12.01 -4.35 20.27
C LYS A 188 -11.29 -3.04 20.62
N ARG A 189 -11.75 -2.28 21.62
CA ARG A 189 -11.20 -0.94 21.98
C ARG A 189 -11.31 -0.68 23.47
N LYS A 190 -10.20 -0.37 24.14
CA LYS A 190 -10.17 0.02 25.56
C LYS A 190 -8.99 0.94 25.86
N THR A 191 -9.22 1.96 26.68
CA THR A 191 -8.17 2.88 27.16
C THR A 191 -7.14 2.14 28.01
N GLY A 192 -5.85 2.39 27.78
CA GLY A 192 -4.76 1.78 28.53
C GLY A 192 -3.42 1.80 27.80
N PHE A 193 -2.41 1.21 28.43
CA PHE A 193 -1.12 0.97 27.78
C PHE A 193 -1.28 -0.06 26.66
N LEU A 194 -0.76 0.27 25.50
CA LEU A 194 -0.50 -0.73 24.47
C LEU A 194 0.88 -1.34 24.74
N PHE A 195 1.12 -2.52 24.18
CA PHE A 195 2.36 -3.22 24.43
C PHE A 195 3.54 -2.48 23.74
N PRO A 196 4.70 -2.35 24.41
CA PRO A 196 5.82 -1.56 23.93
C PRO A 196 6.51 -2.15 22.71
N SER A 197 7.02 -1.31 21.82
CA SER A 197 7.75 -1.71 20.60
C SER A 197 9.20 -1.23 20.61
N ILE A 198 10.08 -1.93 19.90
CA ILE A 198 11.47 -1.50 19.70
C ILE A 198 11.54 -0.62 18.45
N ARG A 199 12.35 0.44 18.49
CA ARG A 199 12.66 1.32 17.36
C ARG A 199 14.13 1.22 16.99
N PHE A 200 14.42 1.22 15.70
CA PHE A 200 15.76 1.27 15.16
C PHE A 200 15.90 2.50 14.25
N GLY A 201 16.85 3.36 14.55
CA GLY A 201 17.17 4.53 13.75
C GLY A 201 18.55 4.45 13.09
N THR A 202 18.95 5.55 12.47
CA THR A 202 20.35 5.76 12.06
C THR A 202 21.27 5.74 13.28
N ALA A 203 22.58 5.65 13.07
CA ALA A 203 23.55 5.75 14.18
C ALA A 203 23.38 7.04 15.01
N ALA A 204 22.91 8.13 14.39
CA ALA A 204 22.63 9.39 15.07
C ALA A 204 21.39 9.33 15.96
N VAL A 205 20.36 8.56 15.59
CA VAL A 205 19.11 8.39 16.36
C VAL A 205 19.24 7.30 17.43
N GLY A 206 19.97 6.22 17.11
CA GLY A 206 20.20 5.08 17.98
C GLY A 206 19.05 4.06 18.00
N PHE A 207 19.08 3.19 19.00
CA PHE A 207 17.99 2.24 19.28
C PHE A 207 17.02 2.85 20.29
N GLY A 208 15.78 2.37 20.36
CA GLY A 208 14.84 2.87 21.35
C GLY A 208 13.70 1.93 21.68
N VAL A 209 12.96 2.30 22.72
CA VAL A 209 11.73 1.61 23.15
C VAL A 209 10.59 2.62 23.12
N ASN A 210 9.52 2.27 22.43
CA ASN A 210 8.28 3.04 22.34
C ASN A 210 7.22 2.43 23.26
N VAL A 211 6.65 3.23 24.14
CA VAL A 211 5.54 2.84 25.03
C VAL A 211 4.30 3.63 24.63
N PRO A 212 3.31 3.01 23.97
CA PRO A 212 2.08 3.70 23.58
C PRO A 212 1.05 3.67 24.71
N TYR A 213 0.31 4.76 24.85
CA TYR A 213 -0.89 4.85 25.69
C TYR A 213 -2.08 5.27 24.82
N TYR A 214 -3.14 4.47 24.84
CA TYR A 214 -4.33 4.66 24.02
C TYR A 214 -5.50 5.16 24.87
N TRP A 215 -6.22 6.18 24.39
CA TRP A 215 -7.49 6.65 24.96
C TRP A 215 -8.63 6.36 23.99
N ALA A 216 -9.49 5.42 24.36
CA ALA A 216 -10.78 5.19 23.72
C ALA A 216 -11.79 6.23 24.21
N LEU A 217 -11.78 7.42 23.61
CA LEU A 217 -12.63 8.54 24.04
C LEU A 217 -14.10 8.37 23.60
N SER A 218 -14.31 7.83 22.39
CA SER A 218 -15.63 7.62 21.80
C SER A 218 -15.60 6.47 20.79
N PRO A 219 -16.75 5.84 20.45
CA PRO A 219 -16.84 4.93 19.32
C PRO A 219 -16.32 5.52 17.99
N THR A 220 -16.32 6.84 17.83
CA THR A 220 -15.94 7.53 16.58
C THR A 220 -14.58 8.23 16.61
N TYR A 221 -13.93 8.40 17.76
CA TYR A 221 -12.60 9.03 17.81
C TYR A 221 -11.74 8.52 18.98
N ASP A 222 -10.43 8.55 18.78
CA ASP A 222 -9.43 8.16 19.77
C ASP A 222 -8.19 9.05 19.74
N LEU A 223 -7.41 8.95 20.82
CA LEU A 223 -6.10 9.59 20.96
C LEU A 223 -5.08 8.51 21.35
N THR A 224 -3.89 8.53 20.77
CA THR A 224 -2.76 7.67 21.14
C THR A 224 -1.54 8.53 21.41
N ALA A 225 -0.90 8.39 22.58
CA ALA A 225 0.39 8.99 22.87
C ALA A 225 1.48 7.92 22.81
N ASN A 226 2.51 8.17 22.01
CA ASN A 226 3.68 7.32 21.86
C ASN A 226 4.87 8.01 22.53
N PHE A 227 5.46 7.33 23.52
CA PHE A 227 6.65 7.80 24.23
C PHE A 227 7.83 6.93 23.83
N SER A 228 8.70 7.45 22.98
CA SER A 228 9.86 6.74 22.46
C SER A 228 11.15 7.22 23.14
N ALA A 229 11.72 6.39 24.01
CA ALA A 229 13.02 6.63 24.61
C ALA A 229 14.11 6.13 23.65
N LEU A 230 14.87 7.06 23.07
CA LEU A 230 15.93 6.82 22.10
C LEU A 230 17.30 6.93 22.77
N SER A 231 18.19 5.99 22.49
CA SER A 231 19.50 5.86 23.16
C SER A 231 20.41 7.07 22.96
N ALA A 232 20.34 7.72 21.79
CA ALA A 232 21.16 8.88 21.44
C ALA A 232 20.43 10.21 21.63
N GLN A 233 19.15 10.29 21.23
CA GLN A 233 18.44 11.58 21.15
C GLN A 233 17.50 11.89 22.32
N GLY A 234 17.22 10.92 23.20
CA GLY A 234 16.33 11.12 24.35
C GLY A 234 14.86 10.80 24.05
N LEU A 235 13.93 11.51 24.69
CA LEU A 235 12.50 11.20 24.62
C LEU A 235 11.80 11.91 23.45
N LEU A 236 11.37 11.14 22.46
CA LEU A 236 10.44 11.56 21.41
C LEU A 236 9.00 11.33 21.87
N THR A 237 8.17 12.37 21.82
CA THR A 237 6.73 12.28 22.08
C THR A 237 5.96 12.43 20.76
N ASP A 238 5.00 11.54 20.52
CA ASP A 238 4.19 11.52 19.30
C ASP A 238 2.71 11.25 19.66
N LEU A 239 1.85 12.23 19.39
CA LEU A 239 0.43 12.21 19.69
C LEU A 239 -0.37 12.03 18.40
N GLU A 240 -1.25 11.05 18.35
CA GLU A 240 -2.11 10.77 17.21
C GLU A 240 -3.58 10.82 17.61
N TRP A 241 -4.33 11.75 17.03
CA TRP A 241 -5.78 11.80 17.08
C TRP A 241 -6.36 11.21 15.80
N ARG A 242 -7.32 10.29 15.93
CA ARG A 242 -8.06 9.74 14.78
C ARG A 242 -9.56 9.90 15.00
N GLN A 243 -10.26 10.34 13.96
CA GLN A 243 -11.71 10.49 14.00
C GLN A 243 -12.36 9.99 12.72
N ARG A 244 -13.45 9.25 12.89
CA ARG A 244 -14.26 8.68 11.83
C ARG A 244 -15.70 9.17 11.92
N PHE A 245 -16.23 9.60 10.79
CA PHE A 245 -17.61 9.98 10.57
C PHE A 245 -18.28 8.97 9.62
N ASN A 246 -19.59 9.13 9.38
CA ASN A 246 -20.30 8.30 8.39
C ASN A 246 -19.81 8.55 6.95
N SER A 247 -19.37 9.78 6.66
CA SER A 247 -18.94 10.23 5.34
C SER A 247 -17.42 10.21 5.15
N GLY A 248 -16.61 9.88 6.16
CA GLY A 248 -15.16 10.00 6.03
C GLY A 248 -14.40 9.87 7.34
N GLU A 249 -13.11 10.13 7.28
CA GLU A 249 -12.20 10.07 8.42
C GLU A 249 -11.07 11.08 8.29
N TYR A 250 -10.49 11.48 9.41
CA TYR A 250 -9.26 12.26 9.44
C TYR A 250 -8.38 11.86 10.61
N SER A 251 -7.09 12.13 10.48
CA SER A 251 -6.11 12.03 11.55
C SER A 251 -5.29 13.30 11.67
N VAL A 252 -4.86 13.59 12.90
CA VAL A 252 -3.91 14.65 13.22
C VAL A 252 -2.82 14.02 14.08
N ARG A 253 -1.57 14.19 13.67
CA ARG A 253 -0.40 13.71 14.40
C ARG A 253 0.48 14.89 14.77
N ALA A 254 0.90 14.99 16.03
CA ALA A 254 1.85 15.98 16.49
C ALA A 254 3.01 15.27 17.19
N ALA A 255 4.24 15.49 16.73
CA ALA A 255 5.42 14.86 17.31
C ALA A 255 6.50 15.88 17.62
N GLY A 256 7.30 15.64 18.65
CA GLY A 256 8.38 16.54 19.03
C GLY A 256 9.41 15.91 19.96
N ILE A 257 10.63 16.43 19.89
CA ILE A 257 11.78 15.99 20.68
C ILE A 257 12.64 17.18 21.08
N TYR A 258 13.21 17.08 22.27
CA TYR A 258 14.37 17.87 22.66
C TYR A 258 15.61 16.98 22.67
N GLN A 259 16.46 17.16 21.66
CA GLN A 259 17.62 16.32 21.40
C GLN A 259 18.68 16.43 22.50
N LEU A 260 19.11 15.27 23.00
CA LEU A 260 20.22 15.18 23.96
C LEU A 260 21.59 15.31 23.27
N GLN A 261 21.77 14.67 22.11
CA GLN A 261 23.05 14.64 21.39
C GLN A 261 22.92 15.04 19.90
N PRO A 262 22.60 16.31 19.58
CA PRO A 262 22.53 16.79 18.19
C PRO A 262 23.82 16.56 17.39
N ASN A 263 24.97 16.62 18.06
CA ASN A 263 26.30 16.44 17.49
C ASN A 263 26.58 15.04 16.92
N LEU A 264 25.71 14.05 17.16
CA LEU A 264 25.80 12.74 16.50
C LEU A 264 25.27 12.75 15.06
N PHE A 265 24.45 13.76 14.70
CA PHE A 265 24.16 14.05 13.31
C PHE A 265 25.37 14.73 12.66
N SER A 266 25.56 14.51 11.36
CA SER A 266 26.64 15.13 10.61
C SER A 266 26.55 16.65 10.64
N ALA A 267 27.70 17.33 10.77
CA ALA A 267 27.75 18.79 10.71
C ALA A 267 27.15 19.32 9.40
N GLY A 268 26.45 20.47 9.47
CA GLY A 268 25.73 21.04 8.33
C GLY A 268 24.36 20.41 8.06
N THR A 269 23.86 19.56 8.97
CA THR A 269 22.51 19.01 8.89
C THR A 269 21.53 19.65 9.87
N HIS A 270 20.23 19.64 9.56
CA HIS A 270 19.18 20.12 10.45
C HIS A 270 19.19 19.41 11.80
N GLY A 271 19.48 18.10 11.82
CA GLY A 271 19.59 17.34 13.06
C GLY A 271 20.77 17.72 13.95
N ALA A 272 21.85 18.26 13.38
CA ALA A 272 22.97 18.80 14.13
C ALA A 272 22.74 20.25 14.58
N ALA A 273 22.03 21.04 13.78
CA ALA A 273 21.78 22.46 14.03
C ALA A 273 20.67 22.72 15.07
N ASN A 274 19.64 21.87 15.10
CA ASN A 274 18.44 22.09 15.89
C ASN A 274 18.36 21.15 17.09
N ARG A 275 18.18 21.74 18.28
CA ARG A 275 17.99 20.94 19.51
C ARG A 275 16.52 20.60 19.78
N PHE A 276 15.61 21.53 19.51
CA PHE A 276 14.18 21.28 19.57
C PHE A 276 13.65 21.11 18.15
N ARG A 277 12.96 20.00 17.89
CA ARG A 277 12.39 19.69 16.58
C ARG A 277 11.02 19.06 16.73
N GLY A 278 10.13 19.27 15.75
CA GLY A 278 8.78 18.74 15.80
C GLY A 278 8.01 18.87 14.49
N MET A 279 6.83 18.26 14.46
CA MET A 279 5.90 18.32 13.35
C MET A 279 4.44 18.29 13.80
N ILE A 280 3.57 18.79 12.92
CA ILE A 280 2.13 18.55 12.89
C ILE A 280 1.77 18.06 11.49
N GLY A 281 1.22 16.85 11.42
CA GLY A 281 0.75 16.24 10.18
C GLY A 281 -0.75 15.99 10.27
N THR A 282 -1.46 16.14 9.16
CA THR A 282 -2.88 15.78 9.08
C THR A 282 -3.21 15.13 7.75
N THR A 283 -4.10 14.14 7.80
CA THR A 283 -4.70 13.53 6.62
C THR A 283 -6.21 13.46 6.80
N GLY A 284 -6.98 13.68 5.73
CA GLY A 284 -8.42 13.58 5.74
C GLY A 284 -8.94 13.01 4.43
N ARG A 285 -9.99 12.20 4.50
CA ARG A 285 -10.67 11.63 3.33
C ARG A 285 -12.16 11.54 3.59
N PHE A 286 -12.94 12.19 2.74
CA PHE A 286 -14.39 12.29 2.86
C PHE A 286 -15.07 11.99 1.52
N GLN A 287 -16.07 11.13 1.56
CA GLN A 287 -17.04 10.94 0.49
C GLN A 287 -18.23 11.87 0.77
N ILE A 288 -18.36 12.93 -0.03
CA ILE A 288 -19.47 13.88 0.05
C ILE A 288 -20.76 13.18 -0.37
N ASN A 289 -20.69 12.36 -1.43
CA ASN A 289 -21.73 11.47 -1.94
C ASN A 289 -21.07 10.36 -2.81
N PRO A 290 -21.81 9.40 -3.40
CA PRO A 290 -21.21 8.33 -4.21
C PRO A 290 -20.39 8.78 -5.42
N ARG A 291 -20.52 10.05 -5.84
CA ARG A 291 -19.82 10.62 -7.00
C ARG A 291 -18.68 11.56 -6.61
N TRP A 292 -18.73 12.17 -5.43
CA TRP A 292 -17.81 13.23 -5.03
C TRP A 292 -17.03 12.88 -3.77
N ALA A 293 -15.71 13.03 -3.82
CA ALA A 293 -14.83 12.86 -2.68
C ALA A 293 -13.87 14.05 -2.53
N PHE A 294 -13.64 14.45 -1.30
CA PHE A 294 -12.71 15.51 -0.90
C PHE A 294 -11.71 14.95 0.11
N GLY A 295 -10.47 15.41 0.05
CA GLY A 295 -9.47 15.02 1.04
C GLY A 295 -8.25 15.91 1.03
N TRP A 296 -7.37 15.66 2.00
CA TRP A 296 -6.13 16.39 2.15
C TRP A 296 -5.06 15.54 2.84
N ARG A 297 -3.81 15.96 2.65
CA ARG A 297 -2.64 15.51 3.39
C ARG A 297 -1.68 16.70 3.52
N TYR A 298 -1.30 17.03 4.74
CA TYR A 298 -0.44 18.17 5.02
C TYR A 298 0.57 17.85 6.11
N LEU A 299 1.77 18.42 6.03
CA LEU A 299 2.85 18.24 6.99
C LEU A 299 3.52 19.60 7.26
N LEU A 300 3.40 20.07 8.48
CA LEU A 300 4.17 21.19 8.98
C LEU A 300 5.27 20.63 9.89
N GLN A 301 6.51 21.04 9.71
CA GLN A 301 7.63 20.60 10.54
C GLN A 301 8.61 21.74 10.79
N SER A 302 9.34 21.67 11.90
CA SER A 302 10.31 22.69 12.32
C SER A 302 11.48 22.86 11.36
N ASP A 303 11.83 21.78 10.67
CA ASP A 303 12.93 21.65 9.73
C ASP A 303 12.61 20.52 8.74
N GLU A 304 13.34 20.43 7.64
CA GLU A 304 12.89 19.66 6.46
C GLU A 304 12.89 18.15 6.64
N ASP A 305 13.68 17.58 7.56
CA ASP A 305 13.84 16.12 7.72
C ASP A 305 13.49 15.58 9.11
N PHE A 306 12.73 16.32 9.92
CA PHE A 306 12.32 15.84 11.24
C PHE A 306 11.54 14.52 11.16
N ALA A 307 10.47 14.48 10.37
CA ALA A 307 9.60 13.30 10.30
C ALA A 307 10.34 12.10 9.67
N TYR A 308 11.25 12.37 8.72
CA TYR A 308 12.15 11.38 8.12
C TYR A 308 13.13 10.78 9.14
N ASN A 309 13.92 11.61 9.84
CA ASN A 309 14.93 11.14 10.80
C ASN A 309 14.35 10.26 11.92
N TYR A 310 13.22 10.67 12.48
CA TYR A 310 12.58 9.96 13.59
C TYR A 310 11.58 8.88 13.15
N THR A 311 11.52 8.61 11.84
CA THR A 311 10.64 7.61 11.20
C THR A 311 9.20 7.74 11.69
N ILE A 312 8.65 8.96 11.66
CA ILE A 312 7.27 9.21 12.09
C ILE A 312 6.28 8.50 11.15
N PRO A 313 5.37 7.64 11.66
CA PRO A 313 4.46 6.87 10.81
C PRO A 313 3.66 7.75 9.85
N ASN A 314 3.54 7.34 8.58
CA ASN A 314 2.88 8.04 7.46
C ASN A 314 3.52 9.37 7.01
N TYR A 315 4.51 9.90 7.73
CA TYR A 315 5.15 11.19 7.43
C TYR A 315 6.65 11.07 7.20
N SER A 316 7.25 9.88 7.24
CA SER A 316 8.70 9.64 7.12
C SER A 316 9.18 9.30 5.71
N SER A 317 8.40 9.61 4.67
CA SER A 317 8.84 9.40 3.28
C SER A 317 9.80 10.51 2.85
N TYR A 318 10.93 10.15 2.23
CA TYR A 318 11.90 11.14 1.73
C TYR A 318 11.25 12.11 0.73
N ASN A 319 10.42 11.59 -0.17
CA ASN A 319 9.55 12.40 -1.02
C ASN A 319 8.16 12.49 -0.39
N TYR A 320 7.67 13.69 -0.13
CA TYR A 320 6.38 13.92 0.50
C TYR A 320 5.55 14.92 -0.32
N ILE A 321 4.33 14.51 -0.68
CA ILE A 321 3.39 15.38 -1.42
C ILE A 321 2.33 15.87 -0.44
N GLN A 322 2.32 17.19 -0.24
CA GLN A 322 1.23 17.87 0.43
C GLN A 322 0.14 18.15 -0.59
N GLU A 323 -1.10 17.82 -0.26
CA GLU A 323 -2.19 18.02 -1.19
C GLU A 323 -3.53 18.29 -0.51
N ALA A 324 -4.40 18.99 -1.22
CA ALA A 324 -5.83 19.00 -1.00
C ALA A 324 -6.51 18.74 -2.35
N TYR A 325 -7.56 17.92 -2.37
CA TYR A 325 -8.20 17.51 -3.61
C TYR A 325 -9.72 17.43 -3.49
N LEU A 326 -10.39 17.68 -4.61
CA LEU A 326 -11.80 17.43 -4.84
C LEU A 326 -11.93 16.63 -6.14
N THR A 327 -12.50 15.44 -6.02
CA THR A 327 -12.70 14.49 -7.13
C THR A 327 -14.19 14.24 -7.34
N GLY A 328 -14.60 14.21 -8.61
CA GLY A 328 -15.95 13.91 -9.06
C GLY A 328 -15.92 12.85 -10.16
N LEU A 329 -16.61 11.74 -9.97
CA LEU A 329 -16.76 10.65 -10.95
C LEU A 329 -18.24 10.46 -11.28
N ASN A 330 -18.58 10.50 -12.56
CA ASN A 330 -19.93 10.24 -13.03
C ASN A 330 -19.92 9.50 -14.37
N ASP A 331 -20.05 8.18 -14.32
CA ASP A 331 -20.03 7.25 -15.45
C ASP A 331 -18.82 7.45 -16.38
N ARG A 332 -18.97 8.31 -17.38
CA ARG A 332 -17.98 8.59 -18.43
C ARG A 332 -17.21 9.90 -18.22
N ASN A 333 -17.58 10.64 -17.18
CA ASN A 333 -17.09 12.00 -16.91
C ASN A 333 -16.28 12.02 -15.61
N PHE A 334 -15.24 12.84 -15.60
CA PHE A 334 -14.30 12.96 -14.49
C PHE A 334 -13.98 14.42 -14.23
N PHE A 335 -13.88 14.79 -12.95
CA PHE A 335 -13.44 16.08 -12.45
C PHE A 335 -12.42 15.85 -11.34
N ASP A 336 -11.28 16.53 -11.40
CA ASP A 336 -10.25 16.50 -10.36
C ASP A 336 -9.64 17.88 -10.22
N LEU A 337 -9.81 18.47 -9.04
CA LEU A 337 -9.21 19.74 -8.67
C LEU A 337 -8.27 19.48 -7.50
N ARG A 338 -7.00 19.83 -7.66
CA ARG A 338 -5.96 19.66 -6.65
C ARG A 338 -5.20 20.94 -6.40
N ALA A 339 -4.71 21.00 -5.17
CA ALA A 339 -3.69 21.92 -4.74
C ALA A 339 -2.54 21.07 -4.21
N GLN A 340 -1.36 21.10 -4.83
CA GLN A 340 -0.22 20.23 -4.47
C GLN A 340 1.06 21.03 -4.21
N GLN A 341 1.84 20.58 -3.23
CA GLN A 341 3.20 21.04 -2.99
C GLN A 341 4.11 19.82 -2.78
N PHE A 342 5.21 19.79 -3.52
CA PHE A 342 6.19 18.71 -3.45
C PHE A 342 7.29 19.10 -2.46
N LYS A 343 7.61 18.19 -1.53
CA LYS A 343 8.65 18.38 -0.52
C LYS A 343 9.60 17.19 -0.52
N ILE A 344 10.88 17.47 -0.36
CA ILE A 344 11.91 16.47 -0.07
C ILE A 344 12.36 16.69 1.37
N GLN A 345 12.45 15.59 2.14
CA GLN A 345 12.91 15.60 3.52
C GLN A 345 14.41 15.33 3.58
N GLU A 346 15.20 16.33 3.19
CA GLU A 346 16.66 16.26 3.18
C GLU A 346 17.30 16.86 4.42
N ALA A 347 18.50 16.39 4.75
CA ALA A 347 19.18 16.78 5.96
C ALA A 347 19.91 18.13 5.87
N THR A 348 20.20 18.63 4.67
CA THR A 348 21.08 19.80 4.47
C THR A 348 20.45 21.10 4.97
N THR A 349 21.21 21.94 5.68
CA THR A 349 20.73 23.28 6.09
C THR A 349 20.95 24.37 5.03
N GLY A 350 21.61 24.05 3.91
CA GLY A 350 21.88 24.98 2.82
C GLY A 350 20.87 24.86 1.68
N ALA A 351 21.19 25.45 0.52
CA ALA A 351 20.38 25.32 -0.69
C ALA A 351 20.23 23.83 -1.06
N GLY A 352 19.02 23.32 -0.85
CA GLY A 352 18.66 21.91 -1.03
C GLY A 352 17.81 21.66 -2.27
N LEU A 353 17.50 20.38 -2.51
CA LEU A 353 16.52 19.95 -3.51
C LEU A 353 15.10 20.45 -3.20
N SER A 354 14.75 20.74 -1.94
CA SER A 354 13.44 21.26 -1.53
C SER A 354 13.11 22.61 -2.18
N GLU A 355 14.12 23.47 -2.43
CA GLU A 355 13.93 24.82 -3.00
C GLU A 355 13.59 24.81 -4.50
N ILE A 356 13.98 23.75 -5.22
CA ILE A 356 13.75 23.60 -6.67
C ILE A 356 12.44 22.86 -6.98
N LEU A 357 11.70 22.41 -5.97
CA LEU A 357 10.42 21.73 -6.17
C LEU A 357 9.27 22.72 -6.35
N PRO A 358 8.30 22.41 -7.24
CA PRO A 358 7.18 23.30 -7.49
C PRO A 358 6.09 23.20 -6.41
N ALA A 359 5.29 24.26 -6.32
CA ALA A 359 3.92 24.22 -5.83
C ALA A 359 2.97 24.38 -7.01
N ALA A 360 2.01 23.44 -7.16
CA ALA A 360 1.04 23.40 -8.24
C ALA A 360 -0.38 23.70 -7.71
N LEU A 361 -0.82 24.96 -7.85
CA LEU A 361 -1.95 25.54 -7.13
C LEU A 361 -2.72 26.57 -7.99
N PRO A 362 -3.82 26.22 -8.70
CA PRO A 362 -4.47 24.92 -8.76
C PRO A 362 -3.96 24.02 -9.91
N LEU A 363 -4.29 22.73 -9.81
CA LEU A 363 -4.30 21.74 -10.88
C LEU A 363 -5.74 21.28 -11.08
N LEU A 364 -6.30 21.46 -12.28
CA LEU A 364 -7.66 21.04 -12.63
C LEU A 364 -7.59 20.15 -13.86
N ASP A 365 -8.21 18.98 -13.78
CA ASP A 365 -8.50 18.10 -14.89
C ASP A 365 -10.00 17.85 -14.95
N TYR A 366 -10.61 18.10 -16.10
CA TYR A 366 -12.03 17.87 -16.32
C TYR A 366 -12.25 17.23 -17.69
N SER A 367 -12.86 16.05 -17.71
CA SER A 367 -13.22 15.33 -18.93
C SER A 367 -14.73 15.11 -18.97
N TYR A 368 -15.33 15.52 -20.09
CA TYR A 368 -16.76 15.45 -20.31
C TYR A 368 -17.09 14.86 -21.68
N THR A 369 -17.71 13.68 -21.69
CA THR A 369 -18.23 13.02 -22.89
C THR A 369 -19.74 13.18 -22.98
N ILE A 370 -20.24 13.67 -24.11
CA ILE A 370 -21.69 13.83 -24.32
C ILE A 370 -22.35 12.45 -24.42
N ASP A 371 -23.44 12.25 -23.66
CA ASP A 371 -24.15 10.96 -23.58
C ASP A 371 -24.91 10.58 -24.87
N ARG A 372 -25.21 11.56 -25.72
CA ARG A 372 -25.88 11.38 -27.01
C ARG A 372 -24.92 11.51 -28.18
N PRO A 373 -25.08 10.73 -29.26
CA PRO A 373 -24.27 10.89 -30.47
C PRO A 373 -24.43 12.31 -31.06
N VAL A 374 -23.30 12.93 -31.41
CA VAL A 374 -23.24 14.21 -32.13
C VAL A 374 -22.76 13.90 -33.54
N ALA A 375 -23.54 14.23 -34.56
CA ALA A 375 -23.27 13.83 -35.96
C ALA A 375 -23.03 12.30 -36.12
N GLY A 376 -23.67 11.49 -35.28
CA GLY A 376 -23.53 10.03 -35.26
C GLY A 376 -22.19 9.51 -34.72
N GLY A 377 -21.37 10.37 -34.12
CA GLY A 377 -20.15 10.02 -33.39
C GLY A 377 -20.23 10.46 -31.94
N GLU A 378 -19.15 10.18 -31.20
CA GLU A 378 -18.95 10.59 -29.82
C GLU A 378 -18.17 11.89 -29.79
N LEU A 379 -18.64 12.87 -29.01
CA LEU A 379 -17.97 14.14 -28.78
C LEU A 379 -17.58 14.24 -27.31
N ALA A 380 -16.30 14.41 -27.04
CA ALA A 380 -15.72 14.61 -25.72
C ALA A 380 -14.99 15.97 -25.65
N PHE A 381 -14.94 16.53 -24.45
CA PHE A 381 -14.21 17.74 -24.13
C PHE A 381 -13.29 17.48 -22.96
N ASP A 382 -12.05 17.95 -23.05
CA ASP A 382 -11.08 17.87 -21.98
C ASP A 382 -10.60 19.29 -21.65
N VAL A 383 -10.57 19.64 -20.37
CA VAL A 383 -10.11 20.93 -19.87
C VAL A 383 -9.06 20.68 -18.82
N ASN A 384 -7.88 21.28 -19.01
CA ASN A 384 -6.80 21.26 -18.04
C ASN A 384 -6.42 22.69 -17.63
N VAL A 385 -6.25 22.91 -16.34
CA VAL A 385 -5.70 24.17 -15.80
C VAL A 385 -4.57 23.83 -14.86
N GLN A 386 -3.45 24.50 -15.01
CA GLN A 386 -2.29 24.35 -14.16
C GLN A 386 -1.74 25.72 -13.80
N HIS A 387 -1.41 25.92 -12.54
CA HIS A 387 -0.55 27.01 -12.10
C HIS A 387 0.60 26.43 -11.28
N VAL A 388 1.82 26.63 -11.74
CA VAL A 388 3.05 26.18 -11.10
C VAL A 388 3.86 27.39 -10.66
N ARG A 389 4.24 27.40 -9.39
CA ARG A 389 5.21 28.32 -8.82
C ARG A 389 6.44 27.55 -8.34
N ARG A 390 7.62 28.09 -8.63
CA ARG A 390 8.89 27.55 -8.14
C ARG A 390 9.83 28.69 -7.75
N ASP A 391 10.47 28.57 -6.60
CA ASP A 391 11.30 29.66 -6.06
C ASP A 391 12.73 29.64 -6.65
N ALA A 392 13.27 28.46 -6.99
CA ALA A 392 14.61 28.30 -7.59
C ALA A 392 14.58 27.64 -8.97
N LEU A 393 15.59 27.93 -9.80
CA LEU A 393 15.71 27.39 -11.16
C LEU A 393 16.22 25.95 -11.06
N TYR A 394 15.55 25.00 -11.71
CA TYR A 394 16.01 23.62 -11.76
C TYR A 394 16.70 23.32 -13.09
N THR A 395 18.02 23.11 -13.04
CA THR A 395 18.81 22.67 -14.18
C THR A 395 19.54 21.36 -13.91
N SER A 396 19.87 20.65 -14.98
CA SER A 396 20.70 19.44 -14.93
C SER A 396 21.68 19.46 -16.10
N PRO A 397 22.98 19.22 -15.87
CA PRO A 397 23.94 19.12 -16.96
C PRO A 397 23.60 17.92 -17.87
N THR A 398 23.91 18.05 -19.15
CA THR A 398 23.93 16.90 -20.07
C THR A 398 25.28 16.20 -19.98
N ALA A 399 25.40 14.99 -20.52
CA ALA A 399 26.71 14.34 -20.66
C ALA A 399 27.56 14.95 -21.80
N LEU A 400 27.03 15.96 -22.51
CA LEU A 400 27.73 16.71 -23.54
C LEU A 400 28.37 17.95 -22.92
N ALA A 401 29.53 18.36 -23.42
CA ALA A 401 30.40 19.37 -22.79
C ALA A 401 29.78 20.78 -22.62
N THR A 402 28.71 21.12 -23.35
CA THR A 402 28.12 22.47 -23.35
C THR A 402 26.60 22.53 -23.14
N GLY A 403 25.92 21.39 -22.95
CA GLY A 403 24.46 21.33 -22.88
C GLY A 403 23.92 21.35 -21.44
N THR A 404 22.91 22.18 -21.18
CA THR A 404 22.16 22.21 -19.91
C THR A 404 20.67 21.96 -20.17
N LYS A 405 20.04 21.09 -19.38
CA LYS A 405 18.59 20.91 -19.32
C LYS A 405 18.00 21.91 -18.34
N VAL A 406 16.88 22.51 -18.70
CA VAL A 406 16.05 23.32 -17.80
C VAL A 406 14.82 22.48 -17.43
N LEU A 407 14.91 21.76 -16.31
CA LEU A 407 13.88 20.85 -15.79
C LEU A 407 12.75 21.58 -15.07
N GLY A 408 12.91 22.86 -14.77
CA GLY A 408 11.85 23.66 -14.15
C GLY A 408 12.27 25.10 -14.04
N ILE A 409 11.40 26.01 -14.46
CA ILE A 409 11.70 27.44 -14.43
C ILE A 409 11.46 28.01 -13.03
N ALA A 410 12.28 28.98 -12.61
CA ALA A 410 11.99 29.79 -11.42
C ALA A 410 11.01 30.91 -11.77
N GLY A 411 10.01 31.13 -10.92
CA GLY A 411 8.93 32.08 -11.14
C GLY A 411 7.57 31.39 -11.19
N ASN A 412 6.67 31.94 -11.99
CA ASN A 412 5.29 31.42 -12.13
C ASN A 412 5.00 31.03 -13.58
N SER A 413 4.30 29.91 -13.77
CA SER A 413 3.77 29.47 -15.05
C SER A 413 2.32 29.03 -14.86
N SER A 414 1.42 29.52 -15.71
CA SER A 414 0.01 29.10 -15.74
C SER A 414 -0.34 28.62 -17.13
N ARG A 415 -1.10 27.54 -17.23
CA ARG A 415 -1.64 27.02 -18.48
C ARG A 415 -3.15 26.78 -18.32
N PHE A 416 -3.90 27.19 -19.32
CA PHE A 416 -5.27 26.76 -19.56
C PHE A 416 -5.30 26.06 -20.92
N THR A 417 -5.76 24.82 -20.95
CA THR A 417 -5.92 24.02 -22.17
C THR A 417 -7.36 23.56 -22.26
N ALA A 418 -7.96 23.67 -23.44
CA ALA A 418 -9.25 23.09 -23.76
C ALA A 418 -9.18 22.31 -25.08
N GLU A 419 -9.60 21.05 -25.04
CA GLU A 419 -9.68 20.16 -26.19
C GLU A 419 -11.13 19.74 -26.46
N ALA A 420 -11.45 19.51 -27.73
CA ALA A 420 -12.67 18.87 -28.18
C ALA A 420 -12.29 17.74 -29.15
N VAL A 421 -12.80 16.54 -28.89
CA VAL A 421 -12.52 15.34 -29.69
C VAL A 421 -13.82 14.73 -30.16
N TRP A 422 -14.00 14.66 -31.47
CA TRP A 422 -15.07 13.90 -32.10
C TRP A 422 -14.51 12.62 -32.73
N ARG A 423 -15.14 11.48 -32.48
CA ARG A 423 -14.78 10.20 -33.11
C ARG A 423 -16.01 9.40 -33.49
N LYS A 424 -15.97 8.69 -34.62
CA LYS A 424 -17.07 7.83 -35.04
C LYS A 424 -16.53 6.51 -35.54
N ARG A 425 -16.98 5.40 -34.95
CA ARG A 425 -16.63 4.06 -35.44
C ARG A 425 -17.63 3.62 -36.51
N MET A 426 -17.13 3.26 -37.69
CA MET A 426 -17.91 2.75 -38.80
C MET A 426 -17.40 1.36 -39.18
N ILE A 427 -18.31 0.42 -39.47
CA ILE A 427 -17.94 -0.93 -39.89
C ILE A 427 -18.36 -1.09 -41.35
N ALA A 428 -17.38 -1.26 -42.23
CA ALA A 428 -17.59 -1.50 -43.64
C ALA A 428 -17.89 -2.99 -43.92
N PRO A 429 -18.50 -3.31 -45.07
CA PRO A 429 -18.65 -4.70 -45.51
C PRO A 429 -17.29 -5.42 -45.51
N GLY A 430 -17.24 -6.64 -44.96
CA GLY A 430 -16.00 -7.40 -44.80
C GLY A 430 -15.27 -7.18 -43.46
N GLY A 431 -15.86 -6.41 -42.53
CA GLY A 431 -15.36 -6.30 -41.15
C GLY A 431 -14.26 -5.26 -40.95
N LEU A 432 -13.90 -4.51 -41.99
CA LEU A 432 -13.00 -3.35 -41.88
C LEU A 432 -13.66 -2.27 -41.02
N VAL A 433 -12.98 -1.86 -39.96
CA VAL A 433 -13.41 -0.79 -39.06
C VAL A 433 -12.71 0.49 -39.49
N ILE A 434 -13.48 1.54 -39.76
CA ILE A 434 -12.97 2.86 -40.12
C ILE A 434 -13.41 3.84 -39.03
N THR A 435 -12.46 4.54 -38.42
CA THR A 435 -12.69 5.48 -37.34
C THR A 435 -12.13 6.85 -37.71
N PRO A 436 -12.92 7.72 -38.39
CA PRO A 436 -12.58 9.13 -38.49
C PRO A 436 -12.56 9.79 -37.11
N LEU A 437 -11.61 10.70 -36.94
CA LEU A 437 -11.39 11.49 -35.73
C LEU A 437 -11.19 12.96 -36.13
N LEU A 438 -11.84 13.87 -35.42
CA LEU A 438 -11.58 15.31 -35.50
C LEU A 438 -11.23 15.79 -34.10
N HIS A 439 -10.17 16.58 -34.00
CA HIS A 439 -9.72 17.14 -32.74
C HIS A 439 -9.40 18.62 -32.92
N ALA A 440 -9.75 19.42 -31.93
CA ALA A 440 -9.36 20.82 -31.81
C ALA A 440 -8.90 21.09 -30.39
N ARG A 441 -7.81 21.85 -30.25
CA ARG A 441 -7.20 22.24 -28.99
C ARG A 441 -6.83 23.71 -29.02
N GLY A 442 -7.02 24.39 -27.90
CA GLY A 442 -6.52 25.74 -27.67
C GLY A 442 -5.86 25.85 -26.29
N ASP A 443 -4.69 26.50 -26.26
CA ASP A 443 -3.95 26.74 -25.02
C ASP A 443 -3.68 28.24 -24.84
N ALA A 444 -3.80 28.69 -23.59
CA ALA A 444 -3.33 30.00 -23.13
C ALA A 444 -2.31 29.78 -22.00
N ILE A 445 -1.08 30.25 -22.20
CA ILE A 445 0.05 30.03 -21.30
C ILE A 445 0.58 31.38 -20.84
N LEU A 446 0.57 31.62 -19.54
CA LEU A 446 1.16 32.80 -18.91
C LEU A 446 2.45 32.37 -18.22
N SER A 447 3.56 33.06 -18.49
CA SER A 447 4.86 32.73 -17.93
C SER A 447 5.52 33.99 -17.39
N ASN A 448 5.99 33.95 -16.15
CA ASN A 448 6.75 35.03 -15.54
C ASN A 448 8.03 34.47 -14.91
N PRO A 449 9.04 34.13 -15.74
CA PRO A 449 10.29 33.54 -15.29
C PRO A 449 11.23 34.62 -14.72
N THR A 450 12.06 34.24 -13.74
CA THR A 450 13.10 35.13 -13.19
C THR A 450 14.17 35.48 -14.23
N ALA A 451 14.93 36.57 -14.00
CA ALA A 451 16.03 36.98 -14.86
C ALA A 451 17.10 35.88 -15.04
N ALA A 452 17.37 35.11 -13.98
CA ALA A 452 18.29 33.97 -14.05
C ALA A 452 17.78 32.89 -15.03
N THR A 453 16.49 32.55 -14.95
CA THR A 453 15.85 31.62 -15.89
C THR A 453 15.96 32.12 -17.33
N GLN A 454 15.66 33.39 -17.56
CA GLN A 454 15.71 33.99 -18.90
C GLN A 454 17.13 33.93 -19.48
N ALA A 455 18.16 34.27 -18.68
CA ALA A 455 19.55 34.20 -19.09
C ALA A 455 19.99 32.76 -19.42
N THR A 456 19.58 31.77 -18.62
CA THR A 456 19.90 30.35 -18.88
C THR A 456 19.25 29.85 -20.18
N ILE A 457 17.98 30.18 -20.43
CA ILE A 457 17.30 29.74 -21.66
C ILE A 457 17.92 30.43 -22.89
N ALA A 458 18.17 31.75 -22.82
CA ALA A 458 18.78 32.48 -23.92
C ALA A 458 20.22 32.04 -24.24
N GLY A 459 20.96 31.56 -23.23
CA GLY A 459 22.31 31.02 -23.38
C GLY A 459 22.38 29.53 -23.72
N SER A 460 21.25 28.86 -23.96
CA SER A 460 21.23 27.41 -24.19
C SER A 460 21.88 27.02 -25.51
N THR A 461 22.74 25.99 -25.47
CA THR A 461 23.42 25.43 -26.64
C THR A 461 23.18 23.93 -26.76
N ILE A 462 23.15 23.42 -27.98
CA ILE A 462 23.15 21.99 -28.31
C ILE A 462 24.34 21.76 -29.24
N ASP A 463 25.24 20.85 -28.86
CA ASP A 463 26.47 20.56 -29.61
C ASP A 463 27.29 21.82 -29.96
N GLY A 464 27.34 22.77 -29.02
CA GLY A 464 28.06 24.05 -29.18
C GLY A 464 27.35 25.08 -30.07
N ALA A 465 26.20 24.75 -30.68
CA ALA A 465 25.39 25.69 -31.45
C ALA A 465 24.31 26.34 -30.58
N ALA A 466 24.13 27.66 -30.71
CA ALA A 466 23.08 28.39 -30.02
C ALA A 466 21.69 27.95 -30.48
N VAL A 467 20.79 27.70 -29.53
CA VAL A 467 19.41 27.35 -29.83
C VAL A 467 18.55 28.62 -29.81
N PRO A 468 17.71 28.86 -30.84
CA PRO A 468 16.80 29.99 -30.81
C PRO A 468 15.84 29.94 -29.61
N SER A 469 15.69 31.06 -28.91
CA SER A 469 14.73 31.21 -27.82
C SER A 469 13.75 32.35 -28.08
N ASP A 470 12.48 32.16 -27.75
CA ASP A 470 11.41 33.15 -27.83
C ASP A 470 10.68 33.21 -26.49
N LEU A 471 11.21 34.03 -25.57
CA LEU A 471 10.69 34.17 -24.20
C LEU A 471 9.60 35.25 -24.16
N ARG A 472 8.35 34.82 -23.94
CA ARG A 472 7.18 35.68 -23.83
C ARG A 472 6.53 35.54 -22.46
N SER A 473 5.83 36.60 -22.05
CA SER A 473 4.97 36.55 -20.86
C SER A 473 3.63 35.85 -21.10
N ASN A 474 3.23 35.72 -22.37
CA ASN A 474 1.98 35.10 -22.80
C ASN A 474 2.17 34.38 -24.14
N TYR A 475 1.70 33.13 -24.20
CA TYR A 475 1.61 32.33 -25.42
C TYR A 475 0.17 31.89 -25.65
N GLN A 476 -0.25 31.93 -26.91
CA GLN A 476 -1.53 31.38 -27.36
C GLN A 476 -1.23 30.44 -28.52
N ARG A 477 -1.67 29.19 -28.41
CA ARG A 477 -1.49 28.20 -29.47
C ARG A 477 -2.79 27.43 -29.70
N GLY A 478 -3.01 27.08 -30.96
CA GLY A 478 -4.15 26.28 -31.38
C GLY A 478 -3.68 25.13 -32.24
N MET A 479 -4.35 23.98 -32.11
CA MET A 479 -4.08 22.78 -32.89
C MET A 479 -5.39 22.20 -33.38
N VAL A 480 -5.46 21.88 -34.66
CA VAL A 480 -6.57 21.13 -35.25
C VAL A 480 -6.02 19.89 -35.91
N THR A 481 -6.66 18.75 -35.68
CA THR A 481 -6.19 17.45 -36.18
C THR A 481 -7.35 16.71 -36.82
N ALA A 482 -7.14 16.27 -38.06
CA ALA A 482 -7.99 15.30 -38.72
C ALA A 482 -7.27 13.95 -38.71
N GLY A 483 -7.92 12.94 -38.14
CA GLY A 483 -7.43 11.58 -38.03
C GLY A 483 -8.31 10.60 -38.80
N LEU A 484 -7.70 9.56 -39.34
CA LEU A 484 -8.40 8.40 -39.87
C LEU A 484 -7.67 7.14 -39.42
N GLU A 485 -8.35 6.30 -38.64
CA GLU A 485 -7.89 4.96 -38.30
C GLU A 485 -8.65 3.92 -39.12
N ALA A 486 -7.94 2.95 -39.68
CA ALA A 486 -8.49 1.76 -40.30
C ALA A 486 -7.94 0.53 -39.58
N SER A 487 -8.81 -0.31 -39.03
CA SER A 487 -8.42 -1.58 -38.41
C SER A 487 -9.21 -2.75 -38.98
N TRP A 488 -8.56 -3.89 -39.19
CA TRP A 488 -9.20 -5.04 -39.83
C TRP A 488 -9.04 -6.33 -39.01
N PRO A 489 -9.93 -6.58 -38.03
CA PRO A 489 -9.80 -7.74 -37.15
C PRO A 489 -10.21 -9.04 -37.85
N PHE A 490 -9.27 -9.96 -38.00
CA PHE A 490 -9.48 -11.33 -38.47
C PHE A 490 -9.55 -12.29 -37.29
N LEU A 491 -10.69 -12.97 -37.15
CA LEU A 491 -10.92 -13.99 -36.13
C LEU A 491 -10.74 -15.39 -36.73
N PHE A 492 -9.83 -16.18 -36.16
CA PHE A 492 -9.65 -17.59 -36.48
C PHE A 492 -9.87 -18.43 -35.23
N THR A 493 -10.74 -19.43 -35.31
CA THR A 493 -11.01 -20.33 -34.17
C THR A 493 -10.75 -21.77 -34.57
N THR A 494 -10.02 -22.49 -33.73
CA THR A 494 -9.85 -23.94 -33.78
C THR A 494 -10.54 -24.59 -32.59
N ARG A 495 -10.55 -25.93 -32.49
CA ARG A 495 -11.13 -26.63 -31.33
C ARG A 495 -10.48 -26.27 -29.98
N ARG A 496 -9.28 -25.71 -29.98
CA ARG A 496 -8.50 -25.44 -28.77
C ARG A 496 -7.92 -24.03 -28.72
N THR A 497 -8.07 -23.21 -29.75
CA THR A 497 -7.45 -21.88 -29.80
C THR A 497 -8.36 -20.87 -30.48
N THR A 498 -8.30 -19.62 -30.05
CA THR A 498 -8.95 -18.49 -30.72
C THR A 498 -7.88 -17.43 -30.96
N HIS A 499 -7.80 -16.91 -32.18
CA HIS A 499 -6.82 -15.92 -32.59
C HIS A 499 -7.53 -14.72 -33.20
N ILE A 500 -7.13 -13.52 -32.81
CA ILE A 500 -7.53 -12.26 -33.40
C ILE A 500 -6.26 -11.58 -33.90
N ILE A 501 -6.16 -11.34 -35.20
CA ILE A 501 -5.10 -10.54 -35.82
C ILE A 501 -5.76 -9.29 -36.38
N GLU A 502 -5.31 -8.12 -35.95
CA GLU A 502 -5.87 -6.83 -36.34
C GLU A 502 -4.74 -5.95 -36.90
N PRO A 503 -4.54 -5.92 -38.23
CA PRO A 503 -3.76 -4.87 -38.87
C PRO A 503 -4.42 -3.52 -38.62
N VAL A 504 -3.61 -2.52 -38.29
CA VAL A 504 -4.04 -1.16 -38.00
C VAL A 504 -3.19 -0.19 -38.81
N ALA A 505 -3.86 0.74 -39.50
CA ALA A 505 -3.24 1.89 -40.14
C ALA A 505 -3.94 3.16 -39.65
N GLN A 506 -3.17 4.17 -39.29
CA GLN A 506 -3.67 5.48 -38.88
C GLN A 506 -2.96 6.56 -39.66
N VAL A 507 -3.66 7.65 -39.96
CA VAL A 507 -3.05 8.91 -40.38
C VAL A 507 -3.63 10.05 -39.57
N PHE A 508 -2.77 10.94 -39.07
CA PHE A 508 -3.14 12.18 -38.43
C PHE A 508 -2.54 13.34 -39.22
N ALA A 509 -3.39 14.23 -39.69
CA ALA A 509 -3.02 15.45 -40.39
C ALA A 509 -3.30 16.66 -39.50
N ARG A 510 -2.27 17.46 -39.25
CA ARG A 510 -2.34 18.66 -38.43
C ARG A 510 -1.26 19.67 -38.85
N PRO A 511 -1.40 20.96 -38.53
CA PRO A 511 -0.35 21.95 -38.72
C PRO A 511 0.92 21.63 -37.92
N ASP A 512 1.99 22.37 -38.20
CA ASP A 512 3.20 22.36 -37.37
C ASP A 512 2.89 22.87 -35.96
N ALA A 513 3.56 22.29 -34.96
CA ALA A 513 3.37 22.67 -33.56
C ALA A 513 3.79 24.14 -33.35
N PRO A 514 2.89 25.05 -32.94
CA PRO A 514 3.25 26.43 -32.69
C PRO A 514 4.31 26.53 -31.59
N PHE A 515 5.34 27.34 -31.82
CA PHE A 515 6.51 27.48 -30.94
C PHE A 515 7.32 26.19 -30.73
N GLY A 516 7.06 25.10 -31.48
CA GLY A 516 7.73 23.81 -31.30
C GLY A 516 9.19 23.77 -31.73
N SER A 517 9.70 24.82 -32.40
CA SER A 517 11.07 24.92 -32.92
C SER A 517 11.97 25.88 -32.15
N VAL A 518 11.47 26.51 -31.07
CA VAL A 518 12.19 27.50 -30.27
C VAL A 518 12.04 27.22 -28.78
N LEU A 519 13.03 27.62 -27.97
CA LEU A 519 12.94 27.51 -26.52
C LEU A 519 12.12 28.69 -25.96
N GLY A 520 11.00 28.42 -25.29
CA GLY A 520 10.19 29.50 -24.72
C GLY A 520 9.08 29.06 -23.80
N ILE A 521 8.32 28.04 -24.21
CA ILE A 521 7.24 27.47 -23.39
C ILE A 521 7.85 26.65 -22.25
N PRO A 522 7.53 26.93 -20.97
CA PRO A 522 7.94 26.11 -19.84
C PRO A 522 7.41 24.67 -19.99
N ASN A 523 8.20 23.69 -19.56
CA ASN A 523 7.81 22.28 -19.60
C ASN A 523 7.82 21.68 -18.19
N GLU A 524 6.64 21.52 -17.61
CA GLU A 524 6.39 20.99 -16.27
C GLU A 524 5.84 19.55 -16.33
N ASP A 525 5.08 19.16 -17.37
CA ASP A 525 4.40 17.86 -17.44
C ASP A 525 4.70 16.98 -18.68
N ALA A 526 5.60 17.44 -19.55
CA ALA A 526 6.01 16.74 -20.78
C ALA A 526 7.53 16.46 -20.82
N GLN A 527 8.13 16.08 -19.69
CA GLN A 527 9.60 16.06 -19.54
C GLN A 527 10.31 14.80 -20.03
N SER A 528 9.58 13.72 -20.28
CA SER A 528 10.14 12.48 -20.80
C SER A 528 9.18 11.89 -21.81
N MET A 529 9.73 11.37 -22.90
CA MET A 529 8.98 10.64 -23.90
C MET A 529 9.73 9.36 -24.23
N VAL A 530 9.03 8.23 -24.16
CA VAL A 530 9.54 6.93 -24.55
C VAL A 530 8.60 6.39 -25.61
N PHE A 531 9.09 6.23 -26.83
CA PHE A 531 8.33 5.57 -27.88
C PHE A 531 8.37 4.05 -27.67
N ASP A 532 7.20 3.42 -27.58
CA ASP A 532 7.06 1.98 -27.49
C ASP A 532 5.75 1.51 -28.15
N ALA A 533 5.47 0.20 -28.08
CA ALA A 533 4.29 -0.35 -28.72
C ALA A 533 2.97 0.10 -28.05
N GLY A 534 3.01 0.60 -26.81
CA GLY A 534 1.87 1.10 -26.07
C GLY A 534 1.34 2.44 -26.60
N ASN A 535 2.23 3.33 -27.02
CA ASN A 535 1.87 4.65 -27.56
C ASN A 535 1.99 4.76 -29.09
N LEU A 536 2.28 3.67 -29.80
CA LEU A 536 2.37 3.62 -31.28
C LEU A 536 1.18 4.30 -31.97
N PHE A 537 -0.03 4.03 -31.48
CA PHE A 537 -1.29 4.45 -32.08
C PHE A 537 -1.95 5.65 -31.38
N GLU A 538 -1.22 6.34 -30.48
CA GLU A 538 -1.70 7.56 -29.85
C GLU A 538 -1.64 8.75 -30.83
N ARG A 539 -2.62 9.65 -30.69
CA ARG A 539 -2.75 10.90 -31.48
C ARG A 539 -1.59 11.85 -31.19
N ASP A 540 -1.25 11.99 -29.92
CA ASP A 540 -0.10 12.74 -29.43
C ASP A 540 0.69 11.82 -28.52
N LYS A 541 2.00 11.70 -28.76
CA LYS A 541 2.89 10.77 -28.04
C LYS A 541 3.70 11.47 -26.94
N PHE A 542 3.57 12.78 -26.80
CA PHE A 542 4.09 13.48 -25.62
C PHE A 542 3.15 13.26 -24.44
N SER A 543 3.73 13.17 -23.24
CA SER A 543 2.93 13.21 -22.01
C SER A 543 2.48 14.63 -21.71
N GLY A 544 1.41 14.77 -20.93
CA GLY A 544 0.94 16.07 -20.45
C GLY A 544 0.45 16.98 -21.58
N TYR A 545 0.56 18.29 -21.38
CA TYR A 545 0.08 19.28 -22.34
C TYR A 545 1.16 20.31 -22.72
N ASP A 546 2.33 20.37 -22.09
CA ASP A 546 3.31 21.41 -22.44
C ASP A 546 3.92 21.25 -23.83
N LEU A 547 4.11 20.00 -24.27
CA LEU A 547 4.50 19.68 -25.65
C LEU A 547 3.31 19.12 -26.41
N MET A 548 3.29 19.35 -27.73
CA MET A 548 2.29 18.78 -28.62
C MET A 548 2.96 18.33 -29.90
N GLU A 549 2.53 17.18 -30.42
CA GLU A 549 3.02 16.69 -31.69
C GLU A 549 2.40 17.50 -32.84
N GLY A 550 3.23 17.89 -33.83
CA GLY A 550 2.84 18.62 -35.03
C GLY A 550 3.12 17.86 -36.33
N GLY A 551 2.65 18.39 -37.44
CA GLY A 551 2.84 17.81 -38.78
C GLY A 551 1.98 16.57 -39.06
N VAL A 552 2.15 16.00 -40.25
CA VAL A 552 1.36 14.85 -40.72
C VAL A 552 2.12 13.56 -40.42
N ARG A 553 1.47 12.62 -39.72
CA ARG A 553 2.07 11.33 -39.34
C ARG A 553 1.15 10.16 -39.66
N ALA A 554 1.72 9.08 -40.18
CA ALA A 554 1.04 7.81 -40.34
C ALA A 554 1.63 6.75 -39.40
N ASN A 555 0.78 5.94 -38.77
CA ASN A 555 1.22 4.81 -37.94
C ASN A 555 0.69 3.52 -38.56
N VAL A 556 1.54 2.51 -38.71
CA VAL A 556 1.17 1.22 -39.28
C VAL A 556 1.68 0.12 -38.36
N GLY A 557 0.83 -0.86 -38.09
CA GLY A 557 1.22 -2.02 -37.30
C GLY A 557 0.13 -3.07 -37.24
N PHE A 558 0.27 -3.99 -36.31
CA PHE A 558 -0.75 -4.99 -36.03
C PHE A 558 -0.88 -5.21 -34.53
N ARG A 559 -2.09 -5.58 -34.12
CA ARG A 559 -2.41 -6.12 -32.80
C ARG A 559 -2.76 -7.59 -32.95
N TYR A 560 -2.31 -8.39 -32.01
CA TYR A 560 -2.60 -9.82 -31.94
C TYR A 560 -3.11 -10.16 -30.55
N THR A 561 -4.17 -10.97 -30.48
CA THR A 561 -4.62 -11.62 -29.24
C THR A 561 -4.97 -13.06 -29.54
N GLY A 562 -4.29 -14.00 -28.88
CA GLY A 562 -4.53 -15.43 -29.00
C GLY A 562 -4.85 -16.05 -27.65
N THR A 563 -5.94 -16.79 -27.57
CA THR A 563 -6.26 -17.67 -26.43
C THR A 563 -5.96 -19.11 -26.82
N PHE A 564 -5.28 -19.86 -25.95
CA PHE A 564 -4.83 -21.21 -26.21
C PHE A 564 -5.23 -22.16 -25.08
N GLY A 565 -5.82 -23.30 -25.46
CA GLY A 565 -6.08 -24.46 -24.64
C GLY A 565 -6.57 -24.12 -23.24
N LYS A 566 -5.74 -24.45 -22.23
CA LYS A 566 -6.02 -24.27 -20.81
C LYS A 566 -6.07 -22.79 -20.36
N ASN A 567 -6.57 -21.84 -21.15
CA ASN A 567 -6.62 -20.39 -20.84
C ASN A 567 -5.27 -19.66 -20.84
N TRP A 568 -4.32 -20.09 -21.67
CA TRP A 568 -3.17 -19.24 -21.96
C TRP A 568 -3.61 -18.07 -22.84
N VAL A 569 -3.13 -16.86 -22.55
CA VAL A 569 -3.43 -15.66 -23.34
C VAL A 569 -2.13 -15.05 -23.82
N VAL A 570 -2.00 -14.85 -25.13
CA VAL A 570 -0.88 -14.14 -25.75
C VAL A 570 -1.43 -12.88 -26.38
N SER A 571 -0.87 -11.73 -26.04
CA SER A 571 -1.17 -10.44 -26.68
C SER A 571 0.11 -9.87 -27.25
N ALA A 572 0.07 -9.32 -28.46
CA ALA A 572 1.22 -8.66 -29.06
C ALA A 572 0.81 -7.42 -29.86
N ILE A 573 1.70 -6.44 -29.92
CA ILE A 573 1.57 -5.23 -30.73
C ILE A 573 2.93 -4.99 -31.37
N ALA A 574 2.96 -4.70 -32.66
CA ALA A 574 4.18 -4.26 -33.31
C ALA A 574 3.88 -3.32 -34.47
N GLY A 575 4.79 -2.39 -34.75
CA GLY A 575 4.64 -1.49 -35.87
C GLY A 575 5.68 -0.36 -35.89
N GLN A 576 5.38 0.62 -36.73
CA GLN A 576 6.26 1.74 -37.04
C GLN A 576 5.41 2.99 -37.32
N SER A 577 6.00 4.16 -37.11
CA SER A 577 5.42 5.46 -37.39
C SER A 577 6.24 6.21 -38.45
N TYR A 578 5.56 7.00 -39.28
CA TYR A 578 6.14 7.70 -40.42
C TYR A 578 5.73 9.17 -40.39
N HIS A 579 6.70 10.06 -40.28
CA HIS A 579 6.49 11.50 -40.45
C HIS A 579 6.45 11.84 -41.94
N LEU A 580 5.31 12.30 -42.42
CA LEU A 580 5.04 12.48 -43.85
C LEU A 580 5.22 13.92 -44.32
N ALA A 581 4.88 14.91 -43.49
CA ALA A 581 4.96 16.33 -43.85
C ALA A 581 4.99 17.24 -42.61
N GLY A 582 5.47 18.46 -42.79
CA GLY A 582 5.59 19.46 -41.71
C GLY A 582 6.85 19.29 -40.87
N THR A 583 6.94 20.07 -39.80
CA THR A 583 8.06 20.05 -38.86
C THR A 583 7.92 18.87 -37.88
N ASN A 584 8.96 18.06 -37.72
CA ASN A 584 8.96 16.94 -36.79
C ASN A 584 9.33 17.40 -35.36
N THR A 585 8.34 17.55 -34.48
CA THR A 585 8.54 18.04 -33.11
C THR A 585 9.45 17.15 -32.25
N PHE A 586 9.64 15.87 -32.59
CA PHE A 586 10.58 15.01 -31.85
C PHE A 586 12.05 15.32 -32.18
N ALA A 587 12.30 15.90 -33.36
CA ALA A 587 13.62 16.33 -33.80
C ALA A 587 13.94 17.79 -33.45
N THR A 588 12.98 18.55 -32.91
CA THR A 588 13.19 19.95 -32.55
C THR A 588 13.67 20.10 -31.11
N PRO A 589 14.47 21.15 -30.82
CA PRO A 589 14.96 21.39 -29.48
C PRO A 589 13.84 21.81 -28.53
N ASN A 590 13.93 21.37 -27.27
CA ASN A 590 13.09 21.82 -26.17
C ASN A 590 13.90 21.84 -24.86
N LEU A 591 13.35 22.45 -23.81
CA LEU A 591 14.07 22.73 -22.55
C LEU A 591 14.64 21.48 -21.84
N VAL A 592 14.10 20.29 -22.13
CA VAL A 592 14.44 19.04 -21.44
C VAL A 592 14.84 17.90 -22.39
N TYR A 593 14.98 18.20 -23.68
CA TYR A 593 15.26 17.23 -24.75
C TYR A 593 14.26 16.07 -24.80
N ALA A 594 12.97 16.32 -24.54
CA ALA A 594 11.95 15.26 -24.44
C ALA A 594 11.88 14.33 -25.66
N GLY A 595 12.14 14.82 -26.88
CA GLY A 595 12.12 14.01 -28.10
C GLY A 595 13.43 13.27 -28.41
N ALA A 596 14.52 13.56 -27.69
CA ALA A 596 15.83 12.99 -27.99
C ALA A 596 15.94 11.52 -27.59
N PHE A 597 16.55 10.72 -28.46
CA PHE A 597 16.62 9.26 -28.38
C PHE A 597 15.25 8.58 -28.29
N SER A 598 14.20 9.22 -28.80
CA SER A 598 12.84 8.67 -28.78
C SER A 598 12.64 7.59 -29.86
N GLY A 599 13.41 7.62 -30.94
CA GLY A 599 13.15 6.81 -32.12
C GLY A 599 12.06 7.42 -33.01
N LEU A 600 11.70 8.69 -32.83
CA LEU A 600 10.72 9.43 -33.65
C LEU A 600 11.32 10.65 -34.35
N GLU A 601 12.61 10.92 -34.17
CA GLU A 601 13.32 12.09 -34.67
C GLU A 601 13.51 12.03 -36.20
N THR A 602 13.62 10.82 -36.75
CA THR A 602 13.76 10.62 -38.19
C THR A 602 12.40 10.51 -38.88
N PRO A 603 12.32 10.68 -40.22
CA PRO A 603 11.06 10.53 -40.95
C PRO A 603 10.41 9.14 -40.84
N ARG A 604 11.18 8.11 -40.50
CA ARG A 604 10.70 6.75 -40.22
C ARG A 604 11.13 6.40 -38.81
N SER A 605 10.17 6.13 -37.93
CA SER A 605 10.49 5.81 -36.54
C SER A 605 11.26 4.50 -36.42
N ASP A 606 11.89 4.29 -35.28
CA ASP A 606 12.28 2.96 -34.82
C ASP A 606 11.08 1.99 -34.91
N TYR A 607 11.36 0.70 -35.10
CA TYR A 607 10.37 -0.36 -34.93
C TYR A 607 10.11 -0.57 -33.45
N VAL A 608 8.84 -0.65 -33.07
CA VAL A 608 8.43 -0.99 -31.71
C VAL A 608 7.64 -2.29 -31.70
N ALA A 609 7.88 -3.12 -30.69
CA ALA A 609 7.13 -4.35 -30.49
C ALA A 609 6.97 -4.65 -29.01
N ALA A 610 5.81 -5.20 -28.63
CA ALA A 610 5.56 -5.74 -27.31
C ALA A 610 4.78 -7.05 -27.41
N THR A 611 5.05 -7.98 -26.51
CA THR A 611 4.36 -9.25 -26.37
C THR A 611 4.17 -9.57 -24.89
N THR A 612 2.98 -10.01 -24.53
CA THR A 612 2.64 -10.49 -23.19
C THR A 612 2.06 -11.89 -23.29
N ILE A 613 2.58 -12.81 -22.49
CA ILE A 613 2.12 -14.19 -22.39
C ILE A 613 1.67 -14.42 -20.94
N ARG A 614 0.40 -14.75 -20.75
CA ARG A 614 -0.19 -15.05 -19.44
C ARG A 614 -0.61 -16.51 -19.39
N ALA A 615 -0.16 -17.20 -18.34
CA ALA A 615 -0.55 -18.55 -18.02
C ALA A 615 -1.65 -18.57 -16.95
N PRO A 616 -2.41 -19.67 -16.81
CA PRO A 616 -3.60 -19.74 -15.97
C PRO A 616 -3.33 -19.69 -14.45
N ARG A 617 -2.07 -19.89 -14.05
CA ARG A 617 -1.62 -19.93 -12.64
C ARG A 617 -0.82 -18.70 -12.23
N GLY A 618 -1.08 -17.57 -12.88
CA GLY A 618 -0.43 -16.29 -12.56
C GLY A 618 1.01 -16.15 -13.06
N THR A 619 1.50 -17.06 -13.91
CA THR A 619 2.78 -16.86 -14.62
C THR A 619 2.58 -15.86 -15.75
N GLU A 620 3.47 -14.87 -15.85
CA GLU A 620 3.45 -13.85 -16.89
C GLU A 620 4.85 -13.67 -17.48
N LEU A 621 4.93 -13.50 -18.79
CA LEU A 621 6.12 -13.05 -19.50
C LEU A 621 5.75 -11.82 -20.33
N LEU A 622 6.42 -10.71 -20.10
CA LEU A 622 6.34 -9.48 -20.88
C LEU A 622 7.68 -9.24 -21.57
N VAL A 623 7.62 -8.98 -22.87
CA VAL A 623 8.77 -8.61 -23.69
C VAL A 623 8.41 -7.36 -24.48
N GLY A 624 9.17 -6.29 -24.34
CA GLY A 624 9.03 -5.05 -25.11
C GLY A 624 10.37 -4.68 -25.74
N GLY A 625 10.37 -4.18 -26.97
CA GLY A 625 11.60 -3.83 -27.68
C GLY A 625 11.42 -2.66 -28.62
N ARG A 626 12.50 -1.89 -28.81
CA ARG A 626 12.62 -0.84 -29.81
C ARG A 626 13.90 -1.06 -30.62
N PHE A 627 13.80 -1.02 -31.93
CA PHE A 627 14.87 -1.34 -32.86
C PHE A 627 15.02 -0.23 -33.91
N ASP A 628 16.26 0.12 -34.21
CA ASP A 628 16.61 1.13 -35.21
C ASP A 628 15.94 0.87 -36.57
N GLU A 629 15.47 1.92 -37.22
CA GLU A 629 14.70 1.84 -38.46
C GLU A 629 15.53 1.34 -39.66
N THR A 630 16.86 1.50 -39.61
CA THR A 630 17.76 1.16 -40.72
C THR A 630 18.59 -0.10 -40.46
N THR A 631 19.16 -0.22 -39.26
CA THR A 631 20.12 -1.26 -38.89
C THR A 631 19.49 -2.40 -38.10
N LEU A 632 18.26 -2.22 -37.59
CA LEU A 632 17.62 -3.09 -36.61
C LEU A 632 18.45 -3.27 -35.32
N ALA A 633 19.41 -2.38 -35.08
CA ALA A 633 20.15 -2.35 -33.82
C ALA A 633 19.15 -2.16 -32.66
N MET A 634 19.32 -2.92 -31.60
CA MET A 634 18.47 -2.81 -30.43
C MET A 634 18.72 -1.46 -29.75
N ARG A 635 17.67 -0.67 -29.55
CA ARG A 635 17.71 0.64 -28.90
C ARG A 635 17.20 0.56 -27.46
N ARG A 636 16.26 -0.37 -27.23
CA ARG A 636 15.67 -0.66 -25.92
C ARG A 636 15.14 -2.10 -25.90
N LEU A 637 15.26 -2.77 -24.76
CA LEU A 637 14.65 -4.08 -24.51
C LEU A 637 14.25 -4.20 -23.05
N ASP A 638 12.98 -4.50 -22.81
CA ASP A 638 12.41 -4.77 -21.49
C ASP A 638 11.87 -6.20 -21.47
N VAL A 639 12.39 -7.05 -20.59
CA VAL A 639 11.92 -8.43 -20.39
C VAL A 639 11.55 -8.60 -18.93
N ARG A 640 10.34 -9.08 -18.65
CA ARG A 640 9.89 -9.41 -17.29
C ARG A 640 9.20 -10.75 -17.29
N ALA A 641 9.67 -11.66 -16.45
CA ALA A 641 9.05 -12.95 -16.20
C ALA A 641 8.68 -13.03 -14.73
N SER A 642 7.46 -13.44 -14.41
CA SER A 642 7.02 -13.66 -13.04
C SER A 642 6.11 -14.88 -12.97
N GLY A 643 5.99 -15.47 -11.78
CA GLY A 643 5.02 -16.51 -11.55
C GLY A 643 5.21 -17.26 -10.24
N THR A 644 4.22 -18.10 -9.95
CA THR A 644 4.21 -18.95 -8.75
C THR A 644 4.21 -20.42 -9.17
N ILE A 645 5.19 -21.18 -8.68
CA ILE A 645 5.30 -22.63 -8.89
C ILE A 645 5.37 -23.29 -7.52
N GLY A 646 4.29 -23.99 -7.15
CA GLY A 646 4.16 -24.59 -5.82
C GLY A 646 4.17 -23.52 -4.73
N THR A 647 5.13 -23.59 -3.83
CA THR A 647 5.33 -22.66 -2.72
C THR A 647 6.25 -21.48 -3.04
N VAL A 648 6.80 -21.43 -4.25
CA VAL A 648 7.78 -20.43 -4.67
C VAL A 648 7.13 -19.44 -5.63
N SER A 649 7.19 -18.16 -5.30
CA SER A 649 6.89 -17.05 -6.20
C SER A 649 8.18 -16.34 -6.57
N ALA A 650 8.44 -16.16 -7.85
CA ALA A 650 9.65 -15.52 -8.34
C ALA A 650 9.33 -14.50 -9.44
N SER A 651 10.19 -13.49 -9.55
CA SER A 651 10.21 -12.57 -10.68
C SER A 651 11.64 -12.29 -11.13
N LEU A 652 11.80 -12.13 -12.44
CA LEU A 652 13.05 -11.77 -13.10
C LEU A 652 12.76 -10.66 -14.09
N GLY A 653 13.52 -9.58 -14.03
CA GLY A 653 13.45 -8.45 -14.93
C GLY A 653 14.81 -8.18 -15.57
N TYR A 654 14.82 -7.90 -16.85
CA TYR A 654 15.96 -7.37 -17.58
C TYR A 654 15.55 -6.11 -18.33
N ALA A 655 16.33 -5.05 -18.21
CA ALA A 655 16.13 -3.81 -18.95
C ALA A 655 17.44 -3.40 -19.61
N PHE A 656 17.39 -3.20 -20.92
CA PHE A 656 18.44 -2.57 -21.71
C PHE A 656 17.93 -1.25 -22.26
N ILE A 657 18.69 -0.18 -22.04
CA ILE A 657 18.43 1.13 -22.61
C ILE A 657 19.77 1.65 -23.15
N GLN A 658 19.80 2.01 -24.43
CA GLN A 658 21.00 2.59 -25.02
C GLN A 658 21.46 3.88 -24.31
N ALA A 659 22.71 4.27 -24.55
CA ALA A 659 23.25 5.55 -24.14
C ALA A 659 22.34 6.71 -24.61
N GLN A 660 22.07 7.64 -23.69
CA GLN A 660 21.28 8.85 -23.93
C GLN A 660 22.04 10.06 -23.34
N PRO A 661 23.11 10.54 -24.00
CA PRO A 661 23.95 11.62 -23.46
C PRO A 661 23.20 12.91 -23.10
N LEU A 662 22.17 13.30 -23.87
CA LEU A 662 21.35 14.48 -23.56
C LEU A 662 20.54 14.32 -22.26
N TYR A 663 20.20 13.09 -21.87
CA TYR A 663 19.60 12.83 -20.57
C TYR A 663 20.61 12.68 -19.43
N GLY A 664 21.91 12.69 -19.72
CA GLY A 664 22.98 12.52 -18.74
C GLY A 664 23.51 11.08 -18.65
N PHE A 665 23.08 10.20 -19.55
CA PHE A 665 23.50 8.80 -19.57
C PHE A 665 24.47 8.55 -20.73
N ALA A 666 25.77 8.70 -20.48
CA ALA A 666 26.81 8.58 -21.52
C ALA A 666 27.04 7.14 -22.03
N ILE A 667 26.59 6.14 -21.28
CA ILE A 667 26.80 4.72 -21.58
C ILE A 667 25.47 3.98 -21.61
N ASP A 668 25.48 2.82 -22.27
CA ASP A 668 24.37 1.87 -22.26
C ASP A 668 24.06 1.41 -20.84
N ARG A 669 22.79 1.13 -20.56
CA ARG A 669 22.33 0.67 -19.25
C ARG A 669 21.77 -0.72 -19.40
N HIS A 670 22.32 -1.65 -18.64
CA HIS A 670 21.91 -3.05 -18.63
C HIS A 670 21.59 -3.44 -17.19
N GLN A 671 20.33 -3.54 -16.84
CA GLN A 671 19.90 -3.86 -15.48
C GLN A 671 19.25 -5.24 -15.44
N VAL A 672 19.73 -6.10 -14.54
CA VAL A 672 19.04 -7.33 -14.15
C VAL A 672 18.47 -7.14 -12.75
N SER A 673 17.22 -7.57 -12.55
CA SER A 673 16.56 -7.58 -11.25
C SER A 673 15.93 -8.95 -11.03
N ALA A 674 16.05 -9.48 -9.82
CA ALA A 674 15.45 -10.74 -9.46
C ALA A 674 14.86 -10.64 -8.06
N SER A 675 13.70 -11.26 -7.85
CA SER A 675 13.11 -11.45 -6.53
C SER A 675 12.51 -12.83 -6.40
N ALA A 676 12.57 -13.38 -5.20
CA ALA A 676 11.97 -14.67 -4.91
C ALA A 676 11.41 -14.67 -3.49
N SER A 677 10.30 -15.39 -3.30
CA SER A 677 9.78 -15.74 -2.00
C SER A 677 9.33 -17.18 -2.02
N ALA A 678 9.65 -17.92 -0.96
CA ALA A 678 9.35 -19.34 -0.86
C ALA A 678 8.81 -19.66 0.53
N LYS A 679 7.71 -20.40 0.59
CA LYS A 679 7.29 -21.08 1.81
C LYS A 679 8.18 -22.31 1.99
N VAL A 680 9.17 -22.22 2.89
CA VAL A 680 10.20 -23.22 3.16
C VAL A 680 9.68 -24.32 4.09
N HIS A 681 8.72 -23.98 4.95
CA HIS A 681 7.98 -24.90 5.84
C HIS A 681 6.56 -24.35 6.06
N ASP A 682 5.69 -25.10 6.73
CA ASP A 682 4.29 -24.72 7.00
C ASP A 682 4.07 -23.31 7.57
N TYR A 683 5.03 -22.81 8.36
CA TYR A 683 4.98 -21.49 8.97
C TYR A 683 6.15 -20.60 8.56
N TRP A 684 7.17 -21.13 7.88
CA TRP A 684 8.37 -20.38 7.52
C TRP A 684 8.35 -19.93 6.07
N LYS A 685 8.60 -18.64 5.84
CA LYS A 685 8.80 -18.02 4.54
C LYS A 685 10.18 -17.39 4.48
N ALA A 686 10.90 -17.59 3.40
CA ALA A 686 12.12 -16.85 3.08
C ALA A 686 11.87 -16.00 1.84
N PHE A 687 12.47 -14.82 1.78
CA PHE A 687 12.34 -13.95 0.63
C PHE A 687 13.59 -13.09 0.43
N GLY A 688 13.81 -12.66 -0.80
CA GLY A 688 14.91 -11.78 -1.14
C GLY A 688 14.76 -11.20 -2.52
N ALA A 689 15.48 -10.11 -2.77
CA ALA A 689 15.57 -9.47 -4.07
C ALA A 689 16.94 -8.84 -4.27
N ALA A 690 17.37 -8.74 -5.52
CA ALA A 690 18.58 -8.06 -5.91
C ALA A 690 18.41 -7.37 -7.27
N ALA A 691 19.07 -6.23 -7.44
CA ALA A 691 19.21 -5.55 -8.72
C ALA A 691 20.70 -5.27 -8.99
N TYR A 692 21.13 -5.48 -10.22
CA TYR A 692 22.52 -5.40 -10.66
C TYR A 692 22.62 -4.68 -12.00
N ASP A 693 23.58 -3.78 -12.13
CA ASP A 693 23.94 -3.14 -13.40
C ASP A 693 25.09 -3.92 -14.05
N LEU A 694 24.82 -4.56 -15.19
CA LEU A 694 25.80 -5.36 -15.94
C LEU A 694 26.85 -4.47 -16.62
N GLN A 695 26.53 -3.22 -16.97
CA GLN A 695 27.47 -2.32 -17.63
C GLN A 695 28.44 -1.72 -16.60
N ALA A 696 27.91 -1.20 -15.49
CA ALA A 696 28.71 -0.60 -14.43
C ALA A 696 29.33 -1.64 -13.46
N MET A 697 28.97 -2.91 -13.62
CA MET A 697 29.44 -4.05 -12.81
C MET A 697 29.24 -3.84 -11.30
N ASN A 698 28.12 -3.24 -10.90
CA ASN A 698 27.81 -2.96 -9.50
C ASN A 698 26.38 -3.38 -9.12
N LEU A 699 26.21 -3.71 -7.84
CA LEU A 699 24.89 -3.87 -7.26
C LEU A 699 24.20 -2.52 -7.23
N ILE A 700 22.88 -2.53 -7.44
CA ILE A 700 22.00 -1.37 -7.29
C ILE A 700 21.29 -1.47 -5.94
N SER A 701 20.74 -2.66 -5.64
CA SER A 701 20.07 -2.94 -4.38
C SER A 701 20.07 -4.43 -4.05
N THR A 702 20.00 -4.74 -2.75
CA THR A 702 19.80 -6.10 -2.23
C THR A 702 18.83 -6.06 -1.07
N SER A 703 18.01 -7.10 -0.93
CA SER A 703 17.17 -7.31 0.24
C SER A 703 17.06 -8.79 0.54
N ILE A 704 17.01 -9.12 1.83
CA ILE A 704 16.80 -10.47 2.33
C ILE A 704 15.91 -10.41 3.56
N GLY A 705 15.07 -11.42 3.72
CA GLY A 705 14.29 -11.56 4.93
C GLY A 705 13.71 -12.95 5.06
N PHE A 706 13.18 -13.19 6.24
CA PHE A 706 12.44 -14.40 6.56
C PHE A 706 11.33 -14.07 7.53
N GLY A 707 10.26 -14.83 7.44
CA GLY A 707 9.11 -14.74 8.32
C GLY A 707 8.74 -16.11 8.87
N TYR A 708 8.21 -16.10 10.08
CA TYR A 708 7.48 -17.18 10.70
C TYR A 708 6.07 -16.67 10.99
N ASP A 709 5.04 -17.43 10.63
CA ASP A 709 3.66 -17.05 10.89
C ASP A 709 2.81 -18.30 11.15
N ASP A 710 2.28 -18.43 12.36
CA ASP A 710 1.37 -19.50 12.78
C ASP A 710 0.05 -18.94 13.37
N GLU A 711 -0.78 -19.77 14.02
CA GLU A 711 -2.07 -19.30 14.53
C GLU A 711 -2.02 -18.28 15.68
N CYS A 712 -0.86 -18.09 16.35
CA CYS A 712 -0.73 -17.28 17.56
C CYS A 712 0.50 -16.36 17.61
N PHE A 713 1.50 -16.58 16.75
CA PHE A 713 2.78 -15.89 16.75
C PHE A 713 3.28 -15.61 15.32
N GLY A 714 3.57 -14.33 15.07
CA GLY A 714 4.23 -13.87 13.87
C GLY A 714 5.63 -13.33 14.18
N PHE A 715 6.59 -13.57 13.31
CA PHE A 715 7.92 -12.97 13.34
C PHE A 715 8.35 -12.67 11.91
N THR A 716 8.88 -11.49 11.63
CA THR A 716 9.50 -11.17 10.35
C THR A 716 10.77 -10.37 10.58
N PHE A 717 11.85 -10.81 9.96
CA PHE A 717 13.10 -10.08 9.86
C PHE A 717 13.36 -9.71 8.42
N SER A 718 13.82 -8.49 8.19
CA SER A 718 14.30 -8.03 6.89
C SER A 718 15.50 -7.12 7.00
N ALA A 719 16.36 -7.18 5.99
CA ALA A 719 17.44 -6.23 5.76
C ALA A 719 17.43 -5.83 4.28
N ALA A 720 17.59 -4.55 4.01
CA ALA A 720 17.72 -4.02 2.65
C ALA A 720 18.85 -3.01 2.57
N GLN A 721 19.57 -3.02 1.45
CA GLN A 721 20.71 -2.16 1.19
C GLN A 721 20.66 -1.63 -0.25
N SER A 722 20.96 -0.34 -0.41
CA SER A 722 21.11 0.32 -1.71
C SER A 722 22.57 0.71 -1.91
N TYR A 723 23.00 0.73 -3.16
CA TYR A 723 24.39 0.93 -3.55
C TYR A 723 24.48 2.02 -4.62
N GLY A 724 25.55 2.81 -4.57
CA GLY A 724 25.94 3.77 -5.59
C GLY A 724 27.05 3.22 -6.49
N ALA A 725 27.69 4.13 -7.23
CA ALA A 725 28.85 3.79 -8.04
C ALA A 725 29.95 3.13 -7.18
N GLY A 726 30.63 2.12 -7.75
CA GLY A 726 31.70 1.39 -7.06
C GLY A 726 31.25 0.53 -5.87
N ASN A 727 29.98 0.13 -5.80
CA ASN A 727 29.37 -0.59 -4.67
C ASN A 727 29.44 0.17 -3.33
N SER A 728 29.57 1.50 -3.38
CA SER A 728 29.46 2.33 -2.17
C SER A 728 28.06 2.23 -1.59
N VAL A 729 27.94 2.08 -0.27
CA VAL A 729 26.64 1.91 0.38
C VAL A 729 25.96 3.28 0.49
N THR A 730 24.83 3.45 -0.18
CA THR A 730 24.06 4.70 -0.17
C THR A 730 22.89 4.66 0.80
N GLY A 731 22.41 3.48 1.18
CA GLY A 731 21.35 3.32 2.17
C GLY A 731 21.32 1.92 2.78
N ARG A 732 20.94 1.82 4.06
CA ARG A 732 20.71 0.56 4.78
C ARG A 732 19.44 0.68 5.62
N SER A 733 18.63 -0.37 5.64
CA SER A 733 17.46 -0.46 6.50
C SER A 733 17.32 -1.87 7.05
N PHE A 734 16.83 -1.96 8.29
CA PHE A 734 16.53 -3.21 8.98
C PHE A 734 15.09 -3.15 9.46
N GLY A 735 14.38 -4.26 9.35
CA GLY A 735 13.02 -4.44 9.84
C GLY A 735 12.95 -5.66 10.75
N VAL A 736 12.32 -5.51 11.90
CA VAL A 736 11.96 -6.62 12.79
C VAL A 736 10.53 -6.39 13.20
N GLN A 737 9.65 -7.35 12.93
CA GLN A 737 8.27 -7.33 13.37
C GLN A 737 7.96 -8.62 14.12
N ILE A 738 7.34 -8.53 15.29
CA ILE A 738 6.89 -9.65 16.11
C ILE A 738 5.41 -9.43 16.42
N SER A 739 4.56 -10.42 16.19
CA SER A 739 3.13 -10.34 16.49
C SER A 739 2.76 -11.40 17.51
N PHE A 740 2.06 -10.98 18.57
CA PHE A 740 1.42 -11.87 19.53
C PHE A 740 -0.08 -11.70 19.40
N ARG A 741 -0.78 -12.73 18.93
CA ARG A 741 -2.25 -12.71 18.82
C ARG A 741 -2.87 -12.35 20.18
N THR A 742 -3.89 -11.49 20.19
CA THR A 742 -4.56 -10.92 21.38
C THR A 742 -3.78 -9.88 22.20
N ILE A 743 -2.47 -9.72 21.97
CA ILE A 743 -1.65 -8.75 22.71
C ILE A 743 -1.27 -7.56 21.80
N GLY A 744 -0.79 -7.82 20.59
CA GLY A 744 -0.43 -6.79 19.61
C GLY A 744 0.83 -7.11 18.80
N ASP A 745 1.25 -6.12 17.99
CA ASP A 745 2.43 -6.18 17.14
C ASP A 745 3.58 -5.32 17.70
N PHE A 746 4.82 -5.75 17.47
CA PHE A 746 6.06 -5.19 17.98
C PHE A 746 7.07 -4.97 16.87
N GLY A 747 7.76 -3.83 16.93
CA GLY A 747 8.90 -3.55 16.08
C GLY A 747 8.56 -2.62 14.92
N GLN A 748 9.38 -2.68 13.88
CA GLN A 748 9.42 -1.73 12.78
C GLN A 748 9.57 -2.49 11.45
N SER A 749 8.70 -2.21 10.48
CA SER A 749 8.84 -2.75 9.13
C SER A 749 9.88 -1.94 8.34
N SER A 750 10.63 -2.60 7.46
CA SER A 750 11.56 -1.91 6.57
C SER A 750 10.82 -1.37 5.35
N ASN A 751 10.86 -0.05 5.11
CA ASN A 751 10.26 0.62 3.95
C ASN A 751 10.85 0.18 2.58
N GLY A 752 11.93 -0.61 2.57
CA GLY A 752 12.61 -1.07 1.35
C GLY A 752 12.03 -2.34 0.70
N ILE A 753 11.02 -2.97 1.30
CA ILE A 753 10.36 -4.13 0.71
C ILE A 753 9.02 -3.65 0.18
N GLY A 754 8.92 -3.53 -1.14
CA GLY A 754 7.63 -3.43 -1.82
C GLY A 754 6.82 -4.70 -1.56
N LEU A 755 6.13 -4.75 -0.41
CA LEU A 755 5.12 -5.76 -0.08
C LEU A 755 3.75 -5.40 -0.68
N SER A 756 3.67 -4.35 -1.51
CA SER A 756 2.45 -4.02 -2.26
C SER A 756 2.22 -5.05 -3.35
N GLY A 757 1.67 -6.20 -2.98
CA GLY A 757 1.31 -7.30 -3.88
C GLY A 757 1.64 -8.71 -3.38
N LEU A 758 1.84 -8.94 -2.08
CA LEU A 758 1.94 -10.28 -1.48
C LEU A 758 0.67 -10.67 -0.73
#